data_AF-A0A1E3UKX6-F1
#
_entry.id   AF-A0A1E3UKX6-F1
#
_cell.length_a   1.000
_cell.length_b   1.000
_cell.length_c   1.000
_cell.angle_alpha   90.00
_cell.angle_beta   90.00
_cell.angle_gamma   90.00
#
_symmetry.space_group_name_H-M   'P 1'
#
loop_
_entity.id
_entity.type
_entity.pdbx_description
1 polymer ?
#
loop_
_entity_poly.entity_id
_entity_poly.type
_entity_poly.pdbx_seq_one_letter_code
_entity_poly.pdbx_strand_id
1 'polypeptide(L)'
;MKIKQIIIQNYRQFLQESICMEEKITFIAGANNSGKTSIIELLNCILGEDTGGKISADDLPVEVYEEWLKLCENKLEEIYESGIQENDFMNKLNKLFMGNENNVPELQAQIENGSMKVKLEIIYKDKESIARFSPYLMDLDKKTYGFFFVFQFKFSHTMFERLIKNNFDKVVIRLERIFKEAELEEKEKKRADLMGVVKEIVDQSYQQKYYYTDKEYANQQPIENEKSFYDLFNYRHIFANRNMPDEKAGKNSDKKKTISMAMIEFLGKEQWEELFKDWPEMILDKIKDDDIENKIRKKSLDSLSTVINVINETNGGRKEELVINSDVSNDALIEFLKEVSQAKYKIGDFYFGEETQGLGYSNMIFMHLQLEKYLEAIKEHEDKVNFFVIEEPEAHMHPQMQKEFIRHLLKKYEDEEIQGMITTHSSEVVRATELCSLRVVRGKDVFTKRICDMRKFLEEAQSGGKKLNTEIKNSYNLFFQINFADIVFADKVIMFEGDTERMYLKQLLRKDTFRNLEKQYVALLQVGGAYAHWYKDILQYLEIKALILTDIDYENEKTDINEIKKSVTSNGAILDFYRGQKKIDKKKTVTIEDLYAWQNAKQNREIADMMINFQGEKDGYTRTLEEAMLAKIFGMNIEKKLTREEWKKKREEYGLKYRIPGKKEKGMDDETWEKEEIDLRLILKATSDYKTDFMYSVILSGKEEELLPEYIEEGLNWLMK
;
A
#
# COMPACT_ATOMS: atom_id res chain seq x y z
N MET A 1 0.00 -16.16 -21.96
CA MET A 1 0.66 -16.58 -20.70
C MET A 1 0.51 -15.47 -19.66
N LYS A 2 0.37 -15.80 -18.37
CA LYS A 2 0.13 -14.82 -17.29
C LYS A 2 0.90 -15.18 -16.01
N ILE A 3 1.31 -14.17 -15.24
CA ILE A 3 1.88 -14.37 -13.91
C ILE A 3 0.75 -14.73 -12.96
N LYS A 4 0.78 -15.89 -12.31
CA LYS A 4 -0.27 -16.29 -11.36
C LYS A 4 0.07 -15.90 -9.93
N GLN A 5 1.33 -16.04 -9.54
CA GLN A 5 1.75 -15.80 -8.16
C GLN A 5 3.19 -15.32 -8.10
N ILE A 6 3.43 -14.37 -7.19
CA ILE A 6 4.75 -13.86 -6.84
C ILE A 6 4.95 -14.12 -5.34
N ILE A 7 6.00 -14.83 -4.95
CA ILE A 7 6.34 -15.07 -3.55
C ILE A 7 7.66 -14.36 -3.25
N ILE A 8 7.64 -13.45 -2.29
CA ILE A 8 8.76 -12.62 -1.89
C ILE A 8 9.29 -13.14 -0.55
N GLN A 9 10.60 -13.41 -0.47
CA GLN A 9 11.27 -13.84 0.75
C GLN A 9 12.48 -12.95 1.02
N ASN A 10 12.59 -12.45 2.25
CA ASN A 10 13.68 -11.60 2.76
C ASN A 10 14.00 -10.38 1.87
N TYR A 11 13.00 -9.54 1.58
CA TYR A 11 13.20 -8.29 0.85
C TYR A 11 12.66 -7.11 1.65
N ARG A 12 13.55 -6.23 2.10
CA ARG A 12 13.29 -5.08 2.96
C ARG A 12 12.44 -5.52 4.16
N GLN A 13 11.21 -5.03 4.27
CA GLN A 13 10.29 -5.34 5.37
C GLN A 13 9.39 -6.57 5.08
N PHE A 14 9.58 -7.26 3.96
CA PHE A 14 8.82 -8.45 3.58
C PHE A 14 9.65 -9.72 3.83
N LEU A 15 9.36 -10.43 4.92
CA LEU A 15 10.07 -11.66 5.28
C LEU A 15 9.61 -12.86 4.44
N GLN A 16 8.30 -13.09 4.34
CA GLN A 16 7.71 -14.14 3.51
C GLN A 16 6.27 -13.79 3.14
N GLU A 17 6.08 -13.17 1.99
CA GLU A 17 4.78 -12.71 1.54
C GLU A 17 4.44 -13.25 0.15
N SER A 18 3.15 -13.47 -0.11
CA SER A 18 2.67 -13.96 -1.40
C SER A 18 1.66 -13.00 -2.01
N ILE A 19 1.88 -12.64 -3.27
CA ILE A 19 0.96 -11.85 -4.07
C ILE A 19 0.36 -12.78 -5.11
N CYS A 20 -0.91 -13.16 -4.94
CA CYS A 20 -1.66 -13.84 -5.99
C CYS A 20 -2.18 -12.80 -6.98
N MET A 21 -1.90 -12.99 -8.25
CA MET A 21 -2.27 -12.06 -9.30
C MET A 21 -3.63 -12.42 -9.89
N GLU A 22 -4.40 -11.40 -10.24
CA GLU A 22 -5.62 -11.53 -11.02
C GLU A 22 -5.30 -11.82 -12.49
N GLU A 23 -6.22 -12.43 -13.23
CA GLU A 23 -6.04 -12.65 -14.68
C GLU A 23 -5.99 -11.33 -15.47
N LYS A 24 -6.58 -10.27 -14.90
CA LYS A 24 -6.60 -8.92 -15.46
C LYS A 24 -5.79 -7.98 -14.56
N ILE A 25 -6.46 -7.15 -13.77
CA ILE A 25 -5.81 -6.10 -12.98
C ILE A 25 -5.83 -6.47 -11.50
N THR A 26 -4.66 -6.42 -10.88
CA THR A 26 -4.48 -6.57 -9.44
C THR A 26 -4.23 -5.21 -8.81
N PHE A 27 -4.97 -4.85 -7.76
CA PHE A 27 -4.77 -3.61 -7.03
C PHE A 27 -3.97 -3.87 -5.76
N ILE A 28 -2.89 -3.12 -5.55
CA ILE A 28 -2.14 -3.10 -4.30
C ILE A 28 -2.46 -1.79 -3.57
N ALA A 29 -3.21 -1.89 -2.47
CA ALA A 29 -3.58 -0.74 -1.65
C ALA A 29 -2.89 -0.75 -0.28
N GLY A 30 -2.62 0.43 0.25
CA GLY A 30 -2.09 0.60 1.60
C GLY A 30 -1.65 2.04 1.83
N ALA A 31 -1.40 2.41 3.09
CA ALA A 31 -1.01 3.77 3.46
C ALA A 31 0.31 4.22 2.78
N ASN A 32 0.63 5.51 2.86
CA ASN A 32 1.95 5.99 2.44
C ASN A 32 3.04 5.28 3.24
N ASN A 33 4.15 4.99 2.57
CA ASN A 33 5.25 4.23 3.16
C ASN A 33 4.88 2.78 3.56
N SER A 34 3.74 2.23 3.12
CA SER A 34 3.35 0.83 3.40
C SER A 34 4.18 -0.20 2.63
N GLY A 35 5.07 0.19 1.71
CA GLY A 35 5.94 -0.73 0.95
C GLY A 35 5.46 -1.05 -0.47
N LYS A 36 4.42 -0.38 -0.96
CA LYS A 36 3.93 -0.52 -2.35
C LYS A 36 5.03 -0.23 -3.38
N THR A 37 5.72 0.90 -3.24
CA THR A 37 6.84 1.28 -4.13
C THR A 37 7.99 0.28 -4.04
N SER A 38 8.28 -0.28 -2.85
CA SER A 38 9.28 -1.35 -2.73
C SER A 38 8.95 -2.58 -3.59
N ILE A 39 7.67 -2.99 -3.63
CA ILE A 39 7.22 -4.11 -4.49
C ILE A 39 7.41 -3.76 -5.97
N ILE A 40 7.10 -2.53 -6.37
CA ILE A 40 7.29 -2.08 -7.76
C ILE A 40 8.77 -2.04 -8.13
N GLU A 41 9.64 -1.50 -7.27
CA GLU A 41 11.09 -1.50 -7.46
C GLU A 41 11.64 -2.92 -7.60
N LEU A 42 11.17 -3.86 -6.79
CA LEU A 42 11.54 -5.28 -6.91
C LEU A 42 11.18 -5.84 -8.29
N LEU A 43 9.98 -5.55 -8.78
CA LEU A 43 9.53 -6.01 -10.10
C LEU A 43 10.29 -5.33 -11.23
N ASN A 44 10.62 -4.04 -11.12
CA ASN A 44 11.48 -3.34 -12.07
C ASN A 44 12.86 -4.01 -12.14
N CYS A 45 13.48 -4.34 -11.00
CA CYS A 45 14.78 -4.99 -10.95
C CYS A 45 14.76 -6.41 -11.53
N ILE A 46 13.66 -7.16 -11.37
CA ILE A 46 13.58 -8.57 -11.78
C ILE A 46 13.10 -8.73 -13.23
N LEU A 47 12.13 -7.92 -13.67
CA LEU A 47 11.44 -8.06 -14.96
C LEU A 47 11.81 -6.97 -15.97
N GLY A 48 12.39 -5.85 -15.54
CA GLY A 48 12.74 -4.71 -16.40
C GLY A 48 14.11 -4.85 -17.04
N GLU A 49 14.17 -4.72 -18.37
CA GLU A 49 15.41 -4.85 -19.16
C GLU A 49 16.38 -3.66 -18.99
N ASP A 50 15.85 -2.46 -18.66
CA ASP A 50 16.58 -1.18 -18.81
C ASP A 50 16.50 -0.23 -17.59
N THR A 51 15.96 -0.70 -16.46
CA THR A 51 15.96 0.09 -15.22
C THR A 51 17.21 -0.27 -14.41
N GLY A 52 18.21 0.59 -14.39
CA GLY A 52 19.52 0.40 -13.74
C GLY A 52 19.53 0.16 -12.21
N GLY A 53 18.42 -0.29 -11.61
CA GLY A 53 18.37 -0.76 -10.23
C GLY A 53 18.88 -2.19 -10.14
N LYS A 54 20.07 -2.37 -9.57
CA LYS A 54 20.50 -3.68 -9.08
C LYS A 54 20.08 -3.81 -7.63
N ILE A 55 19.69 -5.03 -7.24
CA ILE A 55 19.41 -5.31 -5.84
C ILE A 55 20.71 -5.21 -5.05
N SER A 56 20.62 -4.56 -3.90
CA SER A 56 21.75 -4.28 -3.02
C SER A 56 21.58 -4.97 -1.68
N ALA A 57 22.63 -4.98 -0.86
CA ALA A 57 22.55 -5.47 0.50
C ALA A 57 21.62 -4.65 1.39
N ASP A 58 21.45 -3.35 1.10
CA ASP A 58 20.50 -2.48 1.81
C ASP A 58 19.03 -2.85 1.53
N ASP A 59 18.76 -3.69 0.52
CA ASP A 59 17.44 -4.24 0.23
C ASP A 59 17.12 -5.52 1.04
N LEU A 60 18.05 -6.03 1.85
CA LEU A 60 17.79 -7.14 2.77
C LEU A 60 17.06 -6.66 4.03
N PRO A 61 16.34 -7.54 4.75
CA PRO A 61 15.74 -7.19 6.03
C PRO A 61 16.82 -6.79 7.04
N VAL A 62 16.62 -5.65 7.69
CA VAL A 62 17.62 -5.03 8.59
C VAL A 62 18.06 -6.00 9.69
N GLU A 63 17.12 -6.68 10.35
CA GLU A 63 17.42 -7.63 11.43
C GLU A 63 18.28 -8.79 10.93
N VAL A 64 17.88 -9.42 9.81
CA VAL A 64 18.58 -10.55 9.20
C VAL A 64 20.00 -10.16 8.76
N TYR A 65 20.13 -8.98 8.15
CA TYR A 65 21.41 -8.49 7.64
C TYR A 65 22.35 -8.05 8.78
N GLU A 66 21.86 -7.38 9.82
CA GLU A 66 22.68 -7.03 10.99
C GLU A 66 23.17 -8.25 11.76
N GLU A 67 22.31 -9.27 11.93
CA GLU A 67 22.71 -10.55 12.53
C GLU A 67 23.82 -11.22 11.70
N TRP A 68 23.71 -11.19 10.38
CA TRP A 68 24.72 -11.72 9.47
C TRP A 68 26.05 -10.97 9.55
N LEU A 69 26.01 -9.63 9.61
CA LEU A 69 27.21 -8.80 9.78
C LEU A 69 27.93 -9.09 11.09
N LYS A 70 27.19 -9.14 12.21
CA LYS A 70 27.75 -9.46 13.54
C LYS A 70 28.38 -10.85 13.55
N LEU A 71 27.75 -11.83 12.88
CA LEU A 71 28.32 -13.16 12.75
C LEU A 71 29.64 -13.15 11.99
N CYS A 72 29.71 -12.44 10.86
CA CYS A 72 30.93 -12.29 10.08
C CYS A 72 32.05 -11.62 10.91
N GLU A 73 31.72 -10.55 11.64
CA GLU A 73 32.67 -9.88 12.54
C GLU A 73 33.21 -10.84 13.60
N ASN A 74 32.34 -11.51 14.34
CA ASN A 74 32.72 -12.45 15.39
C ASN A 74 33.62 -13.57 14.86
N LYS A 75 33.32 -14.09 13.66
CA LYS A 75 34.16 -15.11 13.02
C LYS A 75 35.52 -14.58 12.60
N LEU A 76 35.62 -13.35 12.11
CA LEU A 76 36.91 -12.74 11.80
C LEU A 76 37.75 -12.51 13.07
N GLU A 77 37.14 -12.12 14.18
CA GLU A 77 37.81 -12.01 15.49
C GLU A 77 38.31 -13.38 15.99
N GLU A 78 37.46 -14.42 15.97
CA GLU A 78 37.84 -15.79 16.36
C GLU A 78 39.02 -16.32 15.54
N ILE A 79 39.02 -16.10 14.22
CA ILE A 79 40.12 -16.53 13.36
C ILE A 79 41.40 -15.78 13.72
N TYR A 80 41.31 -14.47 13.97
CA TYR A 80 42.46 -13.65 14.33
C TYR A 80 43.10 -14.07 15.67
N GLU A 81 42.31 -14.41 16.69
CA GLU A 81 42.82 -14.96 17.96
C GLU A 81 43.65 -16.23 17.74
N SER A 82 43.28 -17.03 16.74
CA SER A 82 43.88 -18.34 16.49
C SER A 82 45.14 -18.30 15.61
N GLY A 83 45.44 -17.20 14.91
CA GLY A 83 46.61 -17.09 14.03
C GLY A 83 46.66 -15.82 13.15
N ILE A 84 47.86 -15.23 13.01
CA ILE A 84 48.07 -13.89 12.42
C ILE A 84 48.56 -13.94 10.95
N GLN A 85 49.10 -15.08 10.50
CA GLN A 85 49.65 -15.18 9.14
C GLN A 85 48.56 -15.31 8.07
N GLU A 86 48.66 -14.55 6.97
CA GLU A 86 47.69 -14.50 5.87
C GLU A 86 47.26 -15.88 5.36
N ASN A 87 48.22 -16.78 5.13
CA ASN A 87 47.91 -18.13 4.64
C ASN A 87 47.15 -18.97 5.67
N ASP A 88 47.42 -18.82 6.97
CA ASP A 88 46.71 -19.55 8.02
C ASP A 88 45.30 -18.96 8.23
N PHE A 89 45.18 -17.63 8.20
CA PHE A 89 43.92 -16.91 8.25
C PHE A 89 42.98 -17.33 7.11
N MET A 90 43.47 -17.31 5.87
CA MET A 90 42.69 -17.69 4.69
C MET A 90 42.33 -19.18 4.68
N ASN A 91 43.22 -20.06 5.14
CA ASN A 91 42.92 -21.49 5.25
C ASN A 91 41.84 -21.78 6.30
N LYS A 92 41.84 -21.06 7.43
CA LYS A 92 40.81 -21.17 8.46
C LYS A 92 39.48 -20.58 8.02
N LEU A 93 39.52 -19.44 7.33
CA LEU A 93 38.33 -18.83 6.72
C LEU A 93 37.68 -19.80 5.73
N ASN A 94 38.49 -20.37 4.82
CA ASN A 94 37.99 -21.33 3.84
C ASN A 94 37.44 -22.60 4.52
N LYS A 95 38.08 -23.12 5.59
CA LYS A 95 37.51 -24.24 6.37
C LYS A 95 36.16 -23.92 7.01
N LEU A 96 35.98 -22.72 7.55
CA LEU A 96 34.72 -22.26 8.15
C LEU A 96 33.58 -22.21 7.14
N PHE A 97 33.86 -21.81 5.89
CA PHE A 97 32.85 -21.68 4.83
C PHE A 97 32.75 -22.90 3.89
N MET A 98 33.76 -23.77 3.80
CA MET A 98 33.83 -24.92 2.87
C MET A 98 33.98 -26.32 3.51
N GLY A 99 34.33 -26.51 4.79
CA GLY A 99 34.92 -27.79 5.25
C GLY A 99 34.39 -28.46 6.53
N ASN A 100 33.70 -29.59 6.37
CA ASN A 100 33.74 -30.87 7.15
C ASN A 100 33.87 -30.90 8.69
N GLU A 101 33.46 -29.89 9.43
CA GLU A 101 33.17 -30.02 10.88
C GLU A 101 31.69 -29.73 11.15
N ASN A 102 31.18 -30.23 12.29
CA ASN A 102 29.75 -30.32 12.66
C ASN A 102 28.92 -29.01 12.59
N ASN A 103 29.51 -27.86 12.19
CA ASN A 103 28.89 -26.53 12.08
C ASN A 103 28.70 -26.03 10.62
N VAL A 104 29.22 -26.72 9.59
CA VAL A 104 29.07 -26.31 8.17
C VAL A 104 27.62 -26.30 7.68
N PRO A 105 26.74 -27.26 8.05
CA PRO A 105 25.33 -27.21 7.66
C PRO A 105 24.62 -25.99 8.24
N GLU A 106 25.02 -25.51 9.42
CA GLU A 106 24.37 -24.41 10.12
C GLU A 106 24.68 -23.07 9.47
N LEU A 107 25.95 -22.78 9.16
CA LEU A 107 26.33 -21.52 8.50
C LEU A 107 25.78 -21.45 7.07
N GLN A 108 25.79 -22.58 6.36
CA GLN A 108 25.22 -22.65 5.01
C GLN A 108 23.69 -22.55 5.03
N ALA A 109 23.03 -23.12 6.04
CA ALA A 109 21.60 -22.92 6.26
C ALA A 109 21.27 -21.47 6.64
N GLN A 110 22.11 -20.80 7.44
CA GLN A 110 21.94 -19.38 7.76
C GLN A 110 22.10 -18.48 6.53
N ILE A 111 23.09 -18.73 5.67
CA ILE A 111 23.23 -18.03 4.38
C ILE A 111 21.99 -18.26 3.51
N GLU A 112 21.51 -19.49 3.44
CA GLU A 112 20.34 -19.84 2.63
C GLU A 112 19.04 -19.21 3.18
N ASN A 113 18.90 -19.19 4.50
CA ASN A 113 17.75 -18.60 5.21
C ASN A 113 17.78 -17.07 5.20
N GLY A 114 18.95 -16.45 5.15
CA GLY A 114 19.11 -15.00 5.05
C GLY A 114 19.16 -14.47 3.62
N SER A 115 19.19 -15.35 2.62
CA SER A 115 19.16 -14.94 1.21
C SER A 115 17.78 -14.44 0.79
N MET A 116 17.76 -13.44 -0.08
CA MET A 116 16.53 -12.96 -0.69
C MET A 116 16.13 -13.86 -1.85
N LYS A 117 14.86 -14.25 -1.90
CA LYS A 117 14.32 -15.08 -2.98
C LYS A 117 13.00 -14.50 -3.48
N VAL A 118 12.83 -14.47 -4.79
CA VAL A 118 11.54 -14.17 -5.42
C VAL A 118 11.17 -15.32 -6.32
N LYS A 119 10.03 -15.94 -6.03
CA LYS A 119 9.49 -17.07 -6.79
C LYS A 119 8.35 -16.57 -7.67
N LEU A 120 8.38 -16.94 -8.95
CA LEU A 120 7.37 -16.57 -9.93
C LEU A 120 6.72 -17.84 -10.48
N GLU A 121 5.40 -17.90 -10.41
CA GLU A 121 4.58 -18.91 -11.08
C GLU A 121 3.91 -18.26 -12.29
N ILE A 122 4.17 -18.79 -13.48
CA ILE A 122 3.59 -18.34 -14.75
C ILE A 122 2.72 -19.45 -15.27
N ILE A 123 1.47 -19.14 -15.64
CA ILE A 123 0.52 -20.10 -16.22
C ILE A 123 0.25 -19.79 -17.68
N TYR A 124 -0.11 -20.83 -18.43
CA TYR A 124 -0.46 -20.71 -19.84
C TYR A 124 -1.69 -21.55 -20.19
N LYS A 125 -2.30 -21.27 -21.34
CA LYS A 125 -3.47 -22.02 -21.86
C LYS A 125 -3.06 -22.90 -23.04
N ASP A 126 -3.83 -23.96 -23.33
CA ASP A 126 -3.57 -24.98 -24.37
C ASP A 126 -3.30 -24.46 -25.80
N LYS A 127 -3.67 -23.21 -26.11
CA LYS A 127 -3.54 -22.60 -27.44
C LYS A 127 -2.52 -21.47 -27.50
N GLU A 128 -1.84 -21.16 -26.39
CA GLU A 128 -0.85 -20.08 -26.35
C GLU A 128 0.52 -20.57 -26.84
N SER A 129 1.26 -19.69 -27.52
CA SER A 129 2.64 -19.99 -27.92
C SER A 129 3.56 -19.99 -26.70
N ILE A 130 4.28 -21.10 -26.49
CA ILE A 130 5.28 -21.25 -25.42
C ILE A 130 6.72 -21.33 -25.95
N ALA A 131 6.96 -20.93 -27.20
CA ALA A 131 8.24 -21.14 -27.89
C ALA A 131 9.45 -20.57 -27.12
N ARG A 132 9.31 -19.39 -26.50
CA ARG A 132 10.35 -18.76 -25.67
C ARG A 132 10.56 -19.46 -24.32
N PHE A 133 9.50 -20.08 -23.79
CA PHE A 133 9.52 -20.71 -22.47
C PHE A 133 9.88 -22.21 -22.53
N SER A 134 9.84 -22.84 -23.71
CA SER A 134 10.12 -24.26 -23.87
C SER A 134 11.47 -24.73 -23.31
N PRO A 135 12.58 -23.95 -23.35
CA PRO A 135 13.84 -24.37 -22.73
C PRO A 135 13.78 -24.52 -21.21
N TYR A 136 12.79 -23.89 -20.56
CA TYR A 136 12.64 -23.84 -19.10
C TYR A 136 11.56 -24.80 -18.58
N LEU A 137 11.01 -25.66 -19.44
CA LEU A 137 10.01 -26.64 -19.05
C LEU A 137 10.67 -27.79 -18.26
N MET A 138 10.29 -27.94 -16.98
CA MET A 138 10.78 -29.03 -16.12
C MET A 138 9.76 -30.13 -15.87
N ASP A 139 8.47 -29.87 -16.11
CA ASP A 139 7.41 -30.85 -15.96
C ASP A 139 7.00 -31.41 -17.33
N LEU A 140 6.93 -32.74 -17.42
CA LEU A 140 6.51 -33.47 -18.62
C LEU A 140 5.06 -33.94 -18.53
N ASP A 141 4.35 -33.67 -17.42
CA ASP A 141 2.93 -33.96 -17.28
C ASP A 141 2.11 -33.03 -18.19
N LYS A 142 1.30 -33.64 -19.06
CA LYS A 142 0.38 -32.95 -19.97
C LYS A 142 -0.75 -32.19 -19.24
N LYS A 143 -0.84 -32.30 -17.91
CA LYS A 143 -1.81 -31.58 -17.08
C LYS A 143 -1.22 -30.37 -16.37
N THR A 144 0.10 -30.16 -16.42
CA THR A 144 0.75 -29.02 -15.78
C THR A 144 0.97 -27.91 -16.80
N TYR A 145 0.23 -26.82 -16.64
CA TYR A 145 0.32 -25.62 -17.49
C TYR A 145 1.01 -24.48 -16.76
N GLY A 146 2.25 -24.70 -16.30
CA GLY A 146 2.97 -23.71 -15.53
C GLY A 146 4.49 -23.76 -15.67
N PHE A 147 5.10 -22.58 -15.66
CA PHE A 147 6.54 -22.37 -15.53
C PHE A 147 6.86 -21.75 -14.18
N PHE A 148 7.96 -22.18 -13.57
CA PHE A 148 8.37 -21.75 -12.23
C PHE A 148 9.78 -21.19 -12.29
N PHE A 149 9.94 -19.95 -11.83
CA PHE A 149 11.23 -19.25 -11.81
C PHE A 149 11.56 -18.80 -10.40
N VAL A 150 12.86 -18.75 -10.09
CA VAL A 150 13.38 -18.23 -8.82
C VAL A 150 14.50 -17.25 -9.09
N PHE A 151 14.30 -16.01 -8.67
CA PHE A 151 15.36 -15.03 -8.52
C PHE A 151 15.96 -15.16 -7.12
N GLN A 152 17.29 -15.17 -7.00
CA GLN A 152 17.98 -15.22 -5.71
C GLN A 152 19.06 -14.15 -5.63
N PHE A 153 19.09 -13.43 -4.52
CA PHE A 153 20.22 -12.58 -4.13
C PHE A 153 20.86 -13.19 -2.88
N LYS A 154 22.03 -13.82 -3.09
CA LYS A 154 22.66 -14.72 -2.11
C LYS A 154 24.12 -14.35 -1.89
N PHE A 155 24.55 -14.47 -0.65
CA PHE A 155 25.94 -14.29 -0.25
C PHE A 155 26.84 -15.36 -0.87
N SER A 156 27.91 -14.93 -1.55
CA SER A 156 28.88 -15.81 -2.18
C SER A 156 30.15 -15.88 -1.35
N HIS A 157 30.38 -17.03 -0.70
CA HIS A 157 31.58 -17.28 0.10
C HIS A 157 32.87 -17.16 -0.73
N THR A 158 32.86 -17.58 -2.00
CA THR A 158 34.03 -17.47 -2.88
C THR A 158 34.40 -16.01 -3.19
N MET A 159 33.40 -15.14 -3.34
CA MET A 159 33.62 -13.70 -3.51
C MET A 159 34.11 -13.08 -2.20
N PHE A 160 33.50 -13.45 -1.07
CA PHE A 160 33.90 -12.96 0.24
C PHE A 160 35.36 -13.31 0.56
N GLU A 161 35.78 -14.56 0.36
CA GLU A 161 37.17 -14.98 0.53
C GLU A 161 38.13 -14.16 -0.34
N ARG A 162 37.77 -13.94 -1.61
CA ARG A 162 38.58 -13.13 -2.54
C ARG A 162 38.70 -11.67 -2.09
N LEU A 163 37.60 -11.08 -1.63
CA LEU A 163 37.56 -9.68 -1.17
C LEU A 163 38.30 -9.49 0.16
N ILE A 164 38.15 -10.43 1.10
CA ILE A 164 38.93 -10.45 2.34
C ILE A 164 40.41 -10.55 2.03
N LYS A 165 40.82 -11.41 1.08
CA LYS A 165 42.22 -11.51 0.65
C LYS A 165 42.74 -10.19 0.08
N ASN A 166 41.96 -9.53 -0.78
CA ASN A 166 42.35 -8.24 -1.36
C ASN A 166 42.43 -7.11 -0.32
N ASN A 167 41.66 -7.21 0.76
CA ASN A 167 41.57 -6.21 1.81
C ASN A 167 42.25 -6.67 3.12
N PHE A 168 43.08 -7.71 3.07
CA PHE A 168 43.62 -8.40 4.25
C PHE A 168 44.32 -7.44 5.21
N ASP A 169 45.25 -6.61 4.71
CA ASP A 169 46.00 -5.64 5.52
C ASP A 169 45.05 -4.66 6.25
N LYS A 170 44.00 -4.19 5.58
CA LYS A 170 43.04 -3.23 6.15
C LYS A 170 42.22 -3.85 7.29
N VAL A 171 41.88 -5.14 7.16
CA VAL A 171 41.10 -5.90 8.14
C VAL A 171 41.97 -6.25 9.34
N VAL A 172 43.18 -6.76 9.12
CA VAL A 172 44.12 -7.15 10.17
C VAL A 172 44.57 -5.96 11.02
N ILE A 173 44.90 -4.82 10.40
CA ILE A 173 45.28 -3.60 11.14
C ILE A 173 44.17 -3.15 12.10
N ARG A 174 42.90 -3.32 11.71
CA ARG A 174 41.75 -2.94 12.54
C ARG A 174 41.50 -3.94 13.66
N LEU A 175 41.58 -5.24 13.36
CA LEU A 175 41.53 -6.30 14.38
C LEU A 175 42.65 -6.10 15.42
N GLU A 176 43.88 -5.84 15.00
CA GLU A 176 44.99 -5.53 15.90
C GLU A 176 44.69 -4.38 16.86
N ARG A 177 44.06 -3.30 16.37
CA ARG A 177 43.70 -2.14 17.20
C ARG A 177 42.66 -2.49 18.26
N ILE A 178 41.74 -3.40 17.96
CA ILE A 178 40.72 -3.91 18.88
C ILE A 178 41.35 -4.79 19.95
N PHE A 179 42.24 -5.71 19.56
CA PHE A 179 42.92 -6.62 20.49
C PHE A 179 43.96 -5.95 21.40
N LYS A 180 44.58 -4.85 20.95
CA LYS A 180 45.54 -4.06 21.74
C LYS A 180 44.87 -3.09 22.71
N GLU A 181 43.55 -2.86 22.61
CA GLU A 181 42.83 -1.91 23.45
C GLU A 181 42.30 -2.57 24.74
N ALA A 182 42.53 -1.92 25.88
CA ALA A 182 42.12 -2.40 27.19
C ALA A 182 40.84 -1.72 27.70
N GLU A 183 40.55 -0.50 27.25
CA GLU A 183 39.34 0.24 27.62
C GLU A 183 38.12 -0.23 26.81
N LEU A 184 37.04 -0.61 27.50
CA LEU A 184 35.81 -1.14 26.90
C LEU A 184 35.15 -0.16 25.92
N GLU A 185 34.99 1.11 26.30
CA GLU A 185 34.36 2.13 25.45
C GLU A 185 35.15 2.39 24.17
N GLU A 186 36.48 2.40 24.26
CA GLU A 186 37.35 2.64 23.10
C GLU A 186 37.45 1.39 22.21
N LYS A 187 37.31 0.20 22.80
CA LYS A 187 37.20 -1.07 22.08
C LYS A 187 35.92 -1.14 21.24
N GLU A 188 34.79 -0.65 21.76
CA GLU A 188 33.53 -0.58 21.00
C GLU A 188 33.60 0.39 19.81
N LYS A 189 34.22 1.57 19.98
CA LYS A 189 34.45 2.49 18.84
C LYS A 189 35.32 1.86 17.75
N LYS A 190 36.34 1.09 18.13
CA LYS A 190 37.21 0.38 17.17
C LYS A 190 36.50 -0.78 16.49
N ARG A 191 35.57 -1.47 17.16
CA ARG A 191 34.65 -2.44 16.53
C ARG A 191 33.80 -1.79 15.45
N ALA A 192 33.28 -0.58 15.70
CA ALA A 192 32.51 0.15 14.69
C ALA A 192 33.35 0.50 13.42
N ASP A 193 34.64 0.82 13.56
CA ASP A 193 35.55 1.03 12.41
C ASP A 193 35.80 -0.28 11.61
N LEU A 194 35.96 -1.41 12.30
CA LEU A 194 36.02 -2.71 11.64
C LEU A 194 34.71 -3.04 10.90
N MET A 195 33.57 -2.80 11.55
CA MET A 195 32.25 -3.04 10.99
C MET A 195 32.03 -2.28 9.68
N GLY A 196 32.53 -1.04 9.57
CA GLY A 196 32.44 -0.28 8.31
C GLY A 196 33.13 -0.97 7.12
N VAL A 197 34.31 -1.56 7.34
CA VAL A 197 35.05 -2.30 6.30
C VAL A 197 34.43 -3.66 6.02
N VAL A 198 34.02 -4.38 7.07
CA VAL A 198 33.33 -5.68 6.92
C VAL A 198 32.03 -5.50 6.15
N LYS A 199 31.26 -4.45 6.44
CA LYS A 199 30.04 -4.09 5.70
C LYS A 199 30.33 -3.96 4.19
N GLU A 200 31.32 -3.15 3.82
CA GLU A 200 31.68 -2.94 2.40
C GLU A 200 32.06 -4.26 1.70
N ILE A 201 32.79 -5.13 2.38
CA ILE A 201 33.19 -6.44 1.85
C ILE A 201 31.98 -7.38 1.72
N VAL A 202 31.12 -7.44 2.74
CA VAL A 202 29.92 -8.27 2.75
C VAL A 202 28.96 -7.82 1.64
N ASP A 203 28.76 -6.51 1.45
CA ASP A 203 27.89 -5.94 0.41
C ASP A 203 28.32 -6.37 -0.99
N GLN A 204 29.63 -6.33 -1.27
CA GLN A 204 30.20 -6.75 -2.55
C GLN A 204 30.24 -8.28 -2.74
N SER A 205 29.97 -9.05 -1.68
CA SER A 205 29.98 -10.52 -1.70
C SER A 205 28.64 -11.12 -2.13
N TYR A 206 27.56 -10.34 -2.16
CA TYR A 206 26.27 -10.82 -2.65
C TYR A 206 26.24 -10.89 -4.18
N GLN A 207 25.56 -11.92 -4.69
CA GLN A 207 25.37 -12.14 -6.12
C GLN A 207 23.89 -12.40 -6.43
N GLN A 208 23.43 -11.85 -7.53
CA GLN A 208 22.13 -12.15 -8.12
C GLN A 208 22.23 -13.32 -9.09
N LYS A 209 21.27 -14.24 -9.05
CA LYS A 209 21.18 -15.39 -9.94
C LYS A 209 19.72 -15.71 -10.25
N TYR A 210 19.46 -16.18 -11.46
CA TYR A 210 18.15 -16.58 -11.94
C TYR A 210 18.13 -18.10 -12.15
N TYR A 211 17.04 -18.72 -11.76
CA TYR A 211 16.83 -20.16 -11.85
C TYR A 211 15.46 -20.47 -12.43
N TYR A 212 15.35 -21.60 -13.13
CA TYR A 212 14.08 -22.25 -13.44
C TYR A 212 13.95 -23.53 -12.62
N THR A 213 12.72 -23.92 -12.28
CA THR A 213 12.48 -24.99 -11.32
C THR A 213 11.18 -25.76 -11.58
N ASP A 214 10.95 -26.81 -10.79
CA ASP A 214 9.72 -27.56 -10.75
C ASP A 214 8.66 -26.88 -9.86
N LYS A 215 7.42 -27.40 -9.90
CA LYS A 215 6.28 -26.83 -9.16
C LYS A 215 6.51 -26.70 -7.65
N GLU A 216 7.33 -27.59 -7.07
CA GLU A 216 7.65 -27.59 -5.65
C GLU A 216 8.84 -26.67 -5.30
N TYR A 217 9.48 -26.05 -6.29
CA TYR A 217 10.68 -25.22 -6.15
C TYR A 217 11.88 -25.98 -5.55
N ALA A 218 11.90 -27.31 -5.71
CA ALA A 218 12.89 -28.20 -5.12
C ALA A 218 14.10 -28.38 -6.05
N ASN A 219 13.86 -28.50 -7.35
CA ASN A 219 14.88 -28.78 -8.34
C ASN A 219 15.22 -27.51 -9.13
N GLN A 220 16.29 -26.82 -8.77
CA GLN A 220 16.66 -25.53 -9.39
C GLN A 220 17.78 -25.73 -10.43
N GLN A 221 17.60 -25.13 -11.60
CA GLN A 221 18.60 -25.08 -12.67
C GLN A 221 18.94 -23.62 -13.00
N PRO A 222 20.22 -23.24 -13.09
CA PRO A 222 20.62 -21.86 -13.32
C PRO A 222 20.34 -21.39 -14.75
N ILE A 223 19.95 -20.13 -14.90
CA ILE A 223 19.88 -19.44 -16.19
C ILE A 223 21.21 -18.71 -16.38
N GLU A 224 22.01 -19.14 -17.37
CA GLU A 224 23.36 -18.62 -17.57
C GLU A 224 23.41 -17.16 -18.04
N ASN A 225 22.38 -16.70 -18.77
CA ASN A 225 22.30 -15.36 -19.33
C ASN A 225 21.08 -14.62 -18.79
N GLU A 226 21.27 -13.57 -17.99
CA GLU A 226 20.17 -12.76 -17.46
C GLU A 226 19.30 -12.14 -18.59
N LYS A 227 19.90 -11.80 -19.74
CA LYS A 227 19.16 -11.24 -20.88
C LYS A 227 18.11 -12.19 -21.44
N SER A 228 18.35 -13.50 -21.41
CA SER A 228 17.35 -14.46 -21.89
C SER A 228 16.15 -14.54 -20.96
N PHE A 229 16.31 -14.21 -19.67
CA PHE A 229 15.21 -14.10 -18.73
C PHE A 229 14.37 -12.83 -18.98
N TYR A 230 15.01 -11.67 -19.15
CA TYR A 230 14.28 -10.41 -19.43
C TYR A 230 13.48 -10.50 -20.73
N ASP A 231 14.01 -11.15 -21.76
CA ASP A 231 13.35 -11.33 -23.05
C ASP A 231 12.08 -12.21 -23.00
N LEU A 232 11.81 -12.87 -21.86
CA LEU A 232 10.55 -13.59 -21.62
C LEU A 232 9.38 -12.66 -21.29
N PHE A 233 9.65 -11.44 -20.84
CA PHE A 233 8.65 -10.50 -20.34
C PHE A 233 8.58 -9.27 -21.23
N ASN A 234 7.35 -8.85 -21.53
CA ASN A 234 7.06 -7.51 -22.03
C ASN A 234 6.54 -6.69 -20.85
N TYR A 235 7.49 -6.23 -20.04
CA TYR A 235 7.25 -5.48 -18.81
C TYR A 235 7.23 -3.98 -19.07
N ARG A 236 6.18 -3.29 -18.62
CA ARG A 236 6.14 -1.82 -18.64
C ARG A 236 5.71 -1.22 -17.32
N HIS A 237 6.43 -0.20 -16.89
CA HIS A 237 6.17 0.54 -15.66
C HIS A 237 5.84 2.01 -15.96
N ILE A 238 4.71 2.48 -15.45
CA ILE A 238 4.28 3.87 -15.47
C ILE A 238 4.45 4.44 -14.05
N PHE A 239 5.51 5.22 -13.85
CA PHE A 239 5.86 5.85 -12.57
C PHE A 239 4.79 6.83 -12.06
N ALA A 240 4.74 7.06 -10.74
CA ALA A 240 3.85 8.05 -10.13
C ALA A 240 4.26 9.49 -10.45
N ASN A 241 5.54 9.84 -10.23
CA ASN A 241 6.06 11.16 -10.52
C ASN A 241 6.39 11.27 -12.02
N ARG A 242 5.45 11.81 -12.77
CA ARG A 242 5.61 12.07 -14.19
C ARG A 242 6.16 13.48 -14.32
N ASN A 243 7.20 13.66 -15.12
CA ASN A 243 7.71 14.99 -15.49
C ASN A 243 6.63 15.71 -16.33
N MET A 244 5.58 16.21 -15.69
CA MET A 244 4.48 16.91 -16.33
C MET A 244 4.84 18.39 -16.48
N PRO A 245 4.41 19.06 -17.55
CA PRO A 245 4.67 20.48 -17.75
C PRO A 245 3.88 21.33 -16.76
N ASP A 246 4.42 21.57 -15.56
CA ASP A 246 3.73 22.34 -14.51
C ASP A 246 4.38 23.70 -14.19
N GLU A 247 5.64 23.90 -14.62
CA GLU A 247 6.34 25.16 -14.43
C GLU A 247 6.64 25.86 -15.75
N LYS A 248 6.62 27.21 -15.71
CA LYS A 248 7.26 28.06 -16.73
C LYS A 248 8.79 27.90 -16.69
N ALA A 249 9.27 26.68 -16.83
CA ALA A 249 10.69 26.42 -17.03
C ALA A 249 11.15 27.12 -18.32
N GLY A 250 12.44 27.47 -18.42
CA GLY A 250 12.98 28.19 -19.57
C GLY A 250 12.69 27.50 -20.91
N LYS A 251 12.87 28.21 -22.03
CA LYS A 251 12.59 27.68 -23.39
C LYS A 251 13.35 26.38 -23.75
N ASN A 252 14.30 25.93 -22.93
CA ASN A 252 15.16 24.76 -23.15
C ASN A 252 15.01 23.62 -22.11
N SER A 253 13.88 23.50 -21.40
CA SER A 253 13.66 22.33 -20.53
C SER A 253 12.81 21.27 -21.21
N ASP A 254 13.30 20.04 -21.30
CA ASP A 254 12.59 18.84 -21.80
C ASP A 254 11.22 18.61 -21.14
N LYS A 255 10.99 19.23 -19.98
CA LYS A 255 9.72 19.20 -19.21
C LYS A 255 8.50 19.75 -19.94
N LYS A 256 8.64 20.48 -21.06
CA LYS A 256 7.54 21.20 -21.73
C LYS A 256 6.68 20.41 -22.72
N LYS A 257 7.03 19.15 -23.02
CA LYS A 257 6.45 18.43 -24.18
C LYS A 257 6.02 17.00 -23.87
N THR A 258 5.69 16.66 -22.64
CA THR A 258 5.44 15.26 -22.25
C THR A 258 4.24 14.65 -22.99
N ILE A 259 3.17 15.42 -23.22
CA ILE A 259 2.01 14.93 -23.97
C ILE A 259 2.29 14.96 -25.48
N SER A 260 2.86 16.06 -25.99
CA SER A 260 3.31 16.15 -27.38
C SER A 260 4.23 14.98 -27.78
N MET A 261 5.24 14.69 -26.96
CA MET A 261 6.17 13.58 -27.15
C MET A 261 5.44 12.24 -27.10
N ALA A 262 4.56 12.02 -26.11
CA ALA A 262 3.77 10.79 -26.02
C ALA A 262 2.84 10.59 -27.23
N MET A 263 2.22 11.66 -27.76
CA MET A 263 1.37 11.61 -28.96
C MET A 263 2.19 11.31 -30.23
N ILE A 264 3.36 11.94 -30.38
CA ILE A 264 4.26 11.70 -31.51
C ILE A 264 4.81 10.28 -31.48
N GLU A 265 5.16 9.78 -30.29
CA GLU A 265 5.58 8.40 -30.10
C GLU A 265 4.46 7.39 -30.31
N PHE A 266 3.21 7.74 -29.98
CA PHE A 266 2.03 6.91 -30.21
C PHE A 266 1.71 6.72 -31.70
N LEU A 267 1.89 7.76 -32.54
CA LEU A 267 1.63 7.66 -33.98
C LEU A 267 2.49 6.60 -34.71
N GLY A 268 3.57 6.10 -34.08
CA GLY A 268 4.35 4.96 -34.58
C GLY A 268 5.21 5.26 -35.82
N LYS A 269 6.36 4.59 -35.96
CA LYS A 269 7.29 4.84 -37.09
C LYS A 269 6.63 4.62 -38.46
N GLU A 270 5.74 3.63 -38.61
CA GLU A 270 5.11 3.29 -39.90
C GLU A 270 4.14 4.35 -40.43
N GLN A 271 3.28 4.93 -39.59
CA GLN A 271 2.38 5.99 -40.06
C GLN A 271 3.13 7.30 -40.32
N TRP A 272 4.21 7.58 -39.59
CA TRP A 272 5.13 8.68 -39.92
C TRP A 272 5.85 8.44 -41.26
N GLU A 273 6.33 7.22 -41.52
CA GLU A 273 6.95 6.85 -42.81
C GLU A 273 5.97 6.96 -43.99
N GLU A 274 4.67 6.72 -43.76
CA GLU A 274 3.62 6.94 -44.76
C GLU A 274 3.21 8.41 -44.92
N LEU A 275 2.96 9.14 -43.82
CA LEU A 275 2.54 10.55 -43.82
C LEU A 275 3.65 11.50 -44.28
N PHE A 276 4.90 11.14 -44.03
CA PHE A 276 6.08 11.94 -44.33
C PHE A 276 6.96 11.30 -45.37
N LYS A 277 6.49 10.33 -46.15
CA LYS A 277 7.29 9.68 -47.21
C LYS A 277 8.01 10.67 -48.13
N ASP A 278 7.37 11.82 -48.39
CA ASP A 278 7.85 12.86 -49.30
C ASP A 278 8.59 14.03 -48.59
N TRP A 279 8.50 14.15 -47.27
CA TRP A 279 9.04 15.30 -46.53
C TRP A 279 10.55 15.28 -46.31
N PRO A 280 11.18 14.15 -45.91
CA PRO A 280 12.61 14.00 -45.86
C PRO A 280 13.22 14.38 -47.20
N GLU A 281 12.70 13.87 -48.32
CA GLU A 281 13.17 14.24 -49.66
C GLU A 281 12.96 15.72 -49.95
N MET A 282 11.82 16.34 -49.62
CA MET A 282 11.61 17.79 -49.83
C MET A 282 12.51 18.69 -48.94
N ILE A 283 12.78 18.30 -47.70
CA ILE A 283 13.65 19.05 -46.78
C ILE A 283 15.12 18.80 -47.13
N LEU A 284 15.50 17.56 -47.43
CA LEU A 284 16.83 17.19 -47.91
C LEU A 284 17.13 17.88 -49.24
N ASP A 285 16.20 17.88 -50.20
CA ASP A 285 16.38 18.56 -51.48
C ASP A 285 16.55 20.05 -51.27
N LYS A 286 15.78 20.69 -50.38
CA LYS A 286 15.99 22.12 -50.06
C LYS A 286 17.27 22.42 -49.29
N ILE A 287 17.71 21.54 -48.38
CA ILE A 287 18.97 21.71 -47.65
C ILE A 287 20.18 21.47 -48.58
N LYS A 288 20.05 20.55 -49.55
CA LYS A 288 21.07 20.21 -50.54
C LYS A 288 21.11 21.18 -51.73
N ASP A 289 19.97 21.71 -52.18
CA ASP A 289 19.89 22.69 -53.27
C ASP A 289 20.33 24.09 -52.82
N ASP A 290 20.04 24.48 -51.58
CA ASP A 290 20.43 25.81 -51.12
C ASP A 290 21.88 25.86 -50.65
N ASP A 291 22.49 26.99 -50.99
CA ASP A 291 23.79 27.59 -50.62
C ASP A 291 24.13 27.55 -49.10
N ILE A 292 23.36 26.84 -48.28
CA ILE A 292 23.42 26.71 -46.82
C ILE A 292 24.53 25.75 -46.39
N GLU A 293 24.58 24.52 -46.94
CA GLU A 293 25.65 23.57 -46.57
C GLU A 293 27.00 24.15 -47.00
N ASN A 294 27.08 24.70 -48.21
CA ASN A 294 28.26 25.42 -48.69
C ASN A 294 28.60 26.66 -47.84
N LYS A 295 27.62 27.46 -47.37
CA LYS A 295 27.88 28.59 -46.45
C LYS A 295 28.34 28.16 -45.07
N ILE A 296 27.77 27.10 -44.50
CA ILE A 296 28.17 26.54 -43.20
C ILE A 296 29.59 25.98 -43.31
N ARG A 297 29.86 25.21 -44.36
CA ARG A 297 31.19 24.65 -44.65
C ARG A 297 32.20 25.77 -44.84
N LYS A 298 31.88 26.79 -45.65
CA LYS A 298 32.77 27.93 -45.92
C LYS A 298 33.05 28.79 -44.68
N LYS A 299 32.02 29.18 -43.91
CA LYS A 299 32.22 29.97 -42.67
C LYS A 299 32.95 29.21 -41.57
N SER A 300 32.64 27.92 -41.39
CA SER A 300 33.29 27.09 -40.36
C SER A 300 34.75 26.80 -40.72
N LEU A 301 35.02 26.47 -41.99
CA LEU A 301 36.38 26.24 -42.49
C LEU A 301 37.21 27.52 -42.57
N ASP A 302 36.62 28.67 -42.91
CA ASP A 302 37.35 29.96 -42.91
C ASP A 302 37.89 30.27 -41.50
N SER A 303 37.11 30.01 -40.45
CA SER A 303 37.55 30.23 -39.06
C SER A 303 38.65 29.28 -38.59
N LEU A 304 38.66 28.04 -39.11
CA LEU A 304 39.59 26.98 -38.72
C LEU A 304 40.80 26.86 -39.65
N SER A 305 40.76 27.47 -40.83
CA SER A 305 41.79 27.40 -41.87
C SER A 305 43.18 27.79 -41.37
N THR A 306 43.26 28.84 -40.55
CA THR A 306 44.51 29.33 -39.96
C THR A 306 45.12 28.30 -39.01
N VAL A 307 44.29 27.59 -38.23
CA VAL A 307 44.73 26.55 -37.28
C VAL A 307 45.12 25.27 -38.01
N ILE A 308 44.33 24.86 -39.00
CA ILE A 308 44.59 23.67 -39.83
C ILE A 308 45.90 23.84 -40.62
N ASN A 309 46.19 25.03 -41.13
CA ASN A 309 47.45 25.30 -41.83
C ASN A 309 48.68 25.18 -40.91
N VAL A 310 48.60 25.70 -39.68
CA VAL A 310 49.68 25.56 -38.68
C VAL A 310 49.90 24.09 -38.28
N ILE A 311 48.83 23.31 -38.14
CA ILE A 311 48.92 21.87 -37.83
C ILE A 311 49.50 21.08 -39.01
N ASN A 312 49.11 21.39 -40.25
CA ASN A 312 49.62 20.76 -41.47
C ASN A 312 51.13 20.99 -41.69
N GLU A 313 51.67 22.12 -41.22
CA GLU A 313 53.12 22.40 -41.25
C GLU A 313 53.92 21.49 -40.29
N THR A 314 53.29 21.04 -39.19
CA THR A 314 53.94 20.19 -38.18
C THR A 314 53.85 18.68 -38.44
N ASN A 315 52.88 18.23 -39.25
CA ASN A 315 52.60 16.81 -39.53
C ASN A 315 53.16 16.28 -40.87
N GLY A 316 54.39 16.69 -41.23
CA GLY A 316 55.12 16.09 -42.37
C GLY A 316 54.47 16.29 -43.75
N GLY A 317 53.64 17.32 -43.92
CA GLY A 317 53.10 17.72 -45.23
C GLY A 317 51.91 16.88 -45.73
N ARG A 318 51.31 16.01 -44.91
CA ARG A 318 50.04 15.36 -45.27
C ARG A 318 48.89 16.34 -45.06
N LYS A 319 48.25 16.75 -46.16
CA LYS A 319 47.04 17.56 -46.13
C LYS A 319 45.85 16.66 -45.82
N GLU A 320 45.38 16.70 -44.58
CA GLU A 320 44.08 16.15 -44.22
C GLU A 320 43.02 17.25 -44.36
N GLU A 321 41.99 16.99 -45.15
CA GLU A 321 40.92 17.94 -45.42
C GLU A 321 39.75 17.65 -44.47
N LEU A 322 39.52 18.53 -43.50
CA LEU A 322 38.41 18.39 -42.55
C LEU A 322 37.10 18.68 -43.28
N VAL A 323 36.22 17.69 -43.35
CA VAL A 323 34.92 17.81 -44.00
C VAL A 323 33.83 17.69 -42.94
N ILE A 324 32.96 18.71 -42.87
CA ILE A 324 31.71 18.64 -42.11
C ILE A 324 30.64 18.12 -43.08
N ASN A 325 30.09 16.94 -42.79
CA ASN A 325 28.93 16.39 -43.47
C ASN A 325 27.70 16.55 -42.56
N SER A 326 26.56 16.92 -43.13
CA SER A 326 25.28 16.94 -42.43
C SER A 326 24.50 15.67 -42.78
N ASP A 327 24.58 14.65 -41.92
CA ASP A 327 23.75 13.44 -42.07
C ASP A 327 22.35 13.70 -41.50
N VAL A 328 21.41 14.04 -42.38
CA VAL A 328 19.98 14.12 -42.03
C VAL A 328 19.40 12.71 -42.16
N SER A 329 19.34 11.98 -41.05
CA SER A 329 18.69 10.67 -40.96
C SER A 329 17.20 10.81 -40.66
N ASN A 330 16.42 9.74 -40.90
CA ASN A 330 15.01 9.69 -40.50
C ASN A 330 14.85 9.87 -38.97
N ASP A 331 15.78 9.33 -38.18
CA ASP A 331 15.75 9.50 -36.72
C ASP A 331 15.98 10.98 -36.33
N ALA A 332 16.86 11.72 -37.03
CA ALA A 332 17.07 13.15 -36.78
C ALA A 332 15.83 14.01 -37.12
N LEU A 333 15.06 13.62 -38.15
CA LEU A 333 13.79 14.28 -38.49
C LEU A 333 12.70 13.99 -37.45
N ILE A 334 12.64 12.77 -36.92
CA ILE A 334 11.72 12.42 -35.82
C ILE A 334 12.08 13.23 -34.56
N GLU A 335 13.36 13.37 -34.22
CA GLU A 335 13.80 14.24 -33.11
C GLU A 335 13.41 15.70 -33.33
N PHE A 336 13.61 16.24 -34.54
CA PHE A 336 13.18 17.59 -34.88
C PHE A 336 11.67 17.77 -34.76
N LEU A 337 10.87 16.80 -35.21
CA LEU A 337 9.41 16.85 -35.08
C LEU A 337 8.96 16.78 -33.61
N LYS A 338 9.62 15.97 -32.78
CA LYS A 338 9.44 15.98 -31.32
C LYS A 338 9.76 17.35 -30.73
N GLU A 339 10.74 18.07 -31.29
CA GLU A 339 11.05 19.43 -30.85
C GLU A 339 10.05 20.49 -31.32
N VAL A 340 9.48 20.37 -32.51
CA VAL A 340 8.63 21.43 -33.08
C VAL A 340 7.15 21.28 -32.71
N SER A 341 6.69 20.06 -32.44
CA SER A 341 5.29 19.77 -32.14
C SER A 341 4.88 20.22 -30.74
N GLN A 342 3.71 20.86 -30.64
CA GLN A 342 3.09 21.28 -29.39
C GLN A 342 1.61 20.90 -29.38
N ALA A 343 1.19 20.12 -28.40
CA ALA A 343 -0.21 19.85 -28.16
C ALA A 343 -0.86 21.11 -27.59
N LYS A 344 -2.05 21.43 -28.11
CA LYS A 344 -2.86 22.56 -27.66
C LYS A 344 -4.26 22.08 -27.38
N TYR A 345 -4.81 22.55 -26.27
CA TYR A 345 -6.20 22.31 -25.92
C TYR A 345 -7.09 23.35 -26.55
N LYS A 346 -8.23 22.94 -27.10
CA LYS A 346 -9.24 23.84 -27.66
C LYS A 346 -10.48 23.84 -26.78
N ILE A 347 -10.85 25.00 -26.26
CA ILE A 347 -12.11 25.21 -25.53
C ILE A 347 -12.87 26.33 -26.24
N GLY A 348 -13.99 25.99 -26.88
CA GLY A 348 -14.67 26.91 -27.81
C GLY A 348 -13.75 27.28 -28.97
N ASP A 349 -13.49 28.57 -29.16
CA ASP A 349 -12.59 29.10 -30.21
C ASP A 349 -11.17 29.42 -29.71
N PHE A 350 -10.89 29.20 -28.43
CA PHE A 350 -9.60 29.54 -27.82
C PHE A 350 -8.69 28.32 -27.71
N TYR A 351 -7.41 28.53 -28.02
CA TYR A 351 -6.35 27.53 -27.92
C TYR A 351 -5.46 27.83 -26.71
N PHE A 352 -5.20 26.80 -25.92
CA PHE A 352 -4.34 26.90 -24.74
C PHE A 352 -3.19 25.89 -24.83
N GLY A 353 -2.03 26.24 -24.27
CA GLY A 353 -0.86 25.34 -24.20
C GLY A 353 -1.05 24.20 -23.19
N GLU A 354 -0.20 23.18 -23.24
CA GLU A 354 -0.26 22.03 -22.32
C GLU A 354 -0.23 22.46 -20.84
N GLU A 355 0.50 23.54 -20.53
CA GLU A 355 0.70 24.10 -19.19
C GLU A 355 -0.56 24.75 -18.56
N THR A 356 -1.61 24.96 -19.36
CA THR A 356 -2.81 25.67 -18.90
C THR A 356 -3.88 24.75 -18.33
N GLN A 357 -3.77 23.44 -18.59
CA GLN A 357 -4.74 22.45 -18.15
C GLN A 357 -4.21 21.76 -16.89
N GLY A 358 -5.08 21.53 -15.91
CA GLY A 358 -4.67 20.96 -14.62
C GLY A 358 -3.97 19.61 -14.80
N LEU A 359 -2.85 19.43 -14.08
CA LEU A 359 -2.01 18.24 -14.06
C LEU A 359 -2.76 16.91 -14.21
N GLY A 360 -3.89 16.73 -13.52
CA GLY A 360 -4.66 15.50 -13.55
C GLY A 360 -5.20 15.08 -14.92
N TYR A 361 -5.64 16.01 -15.78
CA TYR A 361 -6.12 15.67 -17.12
C TYR A 361 -4.97 15.26 -18.04
N SER A 362 -3.89 16.03 -18.00
CA SER A 362 -2.65 15.72 -18.68
C SER A 362 -2.14 14.34 -18.26
N ASN A 363 -2.24 14.04 -16.97
CA ASN A 363 -1.79 12.78 -16.39
C ASN A 363 -2.59 11.58 -16.91
N MET A 364 -3.91 11.75 -17.03
CA MET A 364 -4.81 10.76 -17.58
C MET A 364 -4.52 10.47 -19.06
N ILE A 365 -4.33 11.52 -19.86
CA ILE A 365 -4.01 11.38 -21.29
C ILE A 365 -2.68 10.66 -21.48
N PHE A 366 -1.66 11.05 -20.71
CA PHE A 366 -0.35 10.41 -20.75
C PHE A 366 -0.44 8.91 -20.45
N MET A 367 -1.13 8.51 -19.37
CA MET A 367 -1.35 7.08 -19.06
C MET A 367 -2.05 6.35 -20.19
N HIS A 368 -3.09 6.96 -20.77
CA HIS A 368 -3.83 6.35 -21.88
C HIS A 368 -2.91 6.06 -23.06
N LEU A 369 -2.12 7.05 -23.50
CA LEU A 369 -1.19 6.88 -24.62
C LEU A 369 -0.13 5.79 -24.34
N GLN A 370 0.38 5.72 -23.10
CA GLN A 370 1.34 4.67 -22.73
C GLN A 370 0.71 3.28 -22.76
N LEU A 371 -0.55 3.14 -22.32
CA LEU A 371 -1.27 1.88 -22.36
C LEU A 371 -1.64 1.47 -23.80
N GLU A 372 -2.00 2.41 -24.68
CA GLU A 372 -2.23 2.11 -26.10
C GLU A 372 -0.93 1.65 -26.79
N LYS A 373 0.18 2.34 -26.55
CA LYS A 373 1.50 1.94 -27.06
C LYS A 373 1.88 0.54 -26.58
N TYR A 374 1.55 0.23 -25.32
CA TYR A 374 1.77 -1.09 -24.76
C TYR A 374 0.91 -2.15 -25.46
N LEU A 375 -0.37 -1.87 -25.69
CA LEU A 375 -1.29 -2.73 -26.43
C LEU A 375 -0.82 -3.04 -27.85
N GLU A 376 -0.27 -2.06 -28.56
CA GLU A 376 0.33 -2.28 -29.88
C GLU A 376 1.53 -3.22 -29.81
N ALA A 377 2.43 -3.02 -28.84
CA ALA A 377 3.60 -3.88 -28.65
C ALA A 377 3.24 -5.33 -28.29
N ILE A 378 2.07 -5.58 -27.67
CA ILE A 378 1.58 -6.95 -27.40
C ILE A 378 1.33 -7.70 -28.71
N LYS A 379 0.77 -7.03 -29.73
CA LYS A 379 0.43 -7.65 -31.03
C LYS A 379 1.69 -8.13 -31.78
N GLU A 380 2.83 -7.52 -31.53
CA GLU A 380 4.11 -7.88 -32.14
C GLU A 380 4.81 -9.06 -31.43
N HIS A 381 4.41 -9.38 -30.19
CA HIS A 381 5.11 -10.30 -29.30
C HIS A 381 4.15 -11.23 -28.53
N GLU A 382 3.39 -12.08 -29.24
CA GLU A 382 2.42 -13.01 -28.65
C GLU A 382 3.05 -14.12 -27.76
N ASP A 383 4.36 -14.33 -27.84
CA ASP A 383 5.11 -15.39 -27.14
C ASP A 383 5.79 -14.92 -25.85
N LYS A 384 5.56 -13.68 -25.41
CA LYS A 384 6.04 -13.11 -24.14
C LYS A 384 4.94 -13.03 -23.08
N VAL A 385 5.33 -12.92 -21.82
CA VAL A 385 4.41 -12.57 -20.73
C VAL A 385 4.22 -11.06 -20.71
N ASN A 386 3.00 -10.62 -20.99
CA ASN A 386 2.62 -9.21 -21.01
C ASN A 386 2.15 -8.80 -19.60
N PHE A 387 2.96 -8.00 -18.91
CA PHE A 387 2.63 -7.45 -17.60
C PHE A 387 2.93 -5.94 -17.50
N PHE A 388 1.93 -5.13 -17.13
CA PHE A 388 2.11 -3.69 -16.89
C PHE A 388 1.93 -3.32 -15.41
N VAL A 389 2.61 -2.25 -14.98
CA VAL A 389 2.50 -1.68 -13.64
C VAL A 389 2.21 -0.19 -13.72
N ILE A 390 1.18 0.28 -13.02
CA ILE A 390 0.88 1.71 -12.86
C ILE A 390 1.04 2.07 -11.39
N GLU A 391 1.98 2.98 -11.11
CA GLU A 391 2.17 3.53 -9.79
C GLU A 391 1.30 4.77 -9.58
N GLU A 392 0.49 4.75 -8.52
CA GLU A 392 -0.36 5.85 -8.04
C GLU A 392 -1.05 6.67 -9.15
N PRO A 393 -1.95 6.06 -9.95
CA PRO A 393 -2.65 6.77 -11.03
C PRO A 393 -3.46 7.99 -10.54
N GLU A 394 -3.80 8.04 -9.26
CA GLU A 394 -4.51 9.14 -8.61
C GLU A 394 -3.69 10.43 -8.45
N ALA A 395 -2.37 10.37 -8.62
CA ALA A 395 -1.50 11.53 -8.41
C ALA A 395 -1.97 12.74 -9.24
N HIS A 396 -2.10 13.89 -8.57
CA HIS A 396 -2.57 15.15 -9.15
C HIS A 396 -3.99 15.14 -9.74
N MET A 397 -4.81 14.12 -9.46
CA MET A 397 -6.19 14.03 -9.94
C MET A 397 -7.20 14.41 -8.85
N HIS A 398 -8.30 15.05 -9.26
CA HIS A 398 -9.46 15.25 -8.39
C HIS A 398 -10.12 13.90 -8.05
N PRO A 399 -10.63 13.67 -6.82
CA PRO A 399 -11.27 12.41 -6.39
C PRO A 399 -12.27 11.82 -7.40
N GLN A 400 -13.16 12.65 -7.95
CA GLN A 400 -14.13 12.24 -8.97
C GLN A 400 -13.46 11.70 -10.25
N MET A 401 -12.35 12.32 -10.69
CA MET A 401 -11.62 11.89 -11.88
C MET A 401 -10.91 10.55 -11.65
N GLN A 402 -10.37 10.33 -10.45
CA GLN A 402 -9.70 9.07 -10.09
C GLN A 402 -10.66 7.89 -10.30
N LYS A 403 -11.88 8.03 -9.75
CA LYS A 403 -12.93 7.02 -9.85
C LYS A 403 -13.36 6.74 -11.29
N GLU A 404 -13.61 7.79 -12.09
CA GLU A 404 -14.02 7.62 -13.48
C GLU A 404 -12.90 7.05 -14.36
N PHE A 405 -11.65 7.45 -14.11
CA PHE A 405 -10.48 6.91 -14.82
C PHE A 405 -10.30 5.42 -14.57
N ILE A 406 -10.36 4.97 -13.32
CA ILE A 406 -10.20 3.55 -12.97
C ILE A 406 -11.34 2.72 -13.55
N ARG A 407 -12.59 3.20 -13.51
CA ARG A 407 -13.72 2.53 -14.17
C ARG A 407 -13.54 2.43 -15.68
N HIS A 408 -13.08 3.51 -16.31
CA HIS A 408 -12.79 3.50 -17.74
C HIS A 408 -11.70 2.48 -18.08
N LEU A 409 -10.63 2.44 -17.29
CA LEU A 409 -9.52 1.50 -17.45
C LEU A 409 -10.01 0.06 -17.29
N LEU A 410 -10.73 -0.24 -16.20
CA LEU A 410 -11.28 -1.58 -15.95
C LEU A 410 -12.20 -2.04 -17.09
N LYS A 411 -13.04 -1.14 -17.62
CA LYS A 411 -13.96 -1.44 -18.72
C LYS A 411 -13.25 -1.59 -20.06
N LYS A 412 -12.30 -0.70 -20.39
CA LYS A 412 -11.60 -0.70 -21.68
C LYS A 412 -10.74 -1.96 -21.82
N TYR A 413 -10.03 -2.32 -20.76
CA TYR A 413 -9.14 -3.48 -20.75
C TYR A 413 -9.83 -4.74 -20.23
N GLU A 414 -11.18 -4.74 -20.19
CA GLU A 414 -11.94 -5.93 -19.83
C GLU A 414 -11.83 -7.01 -20.92
N ASP A 415 -11.78 -6.60 -22.20
CA ASP A 415 -11.80 -7.48 -23.36
C ASP A 415 -10.40 -7.80 -23.92
N GLU A 416 -9.39 -6.99 -23.61
CA GLU A 416 -8.05 -7.04 -24.24
C GLU A 416 -7.09 -8.10 -23.63
N GLU A 417 -7.58 -9.02 -22.78
CA GLU A 417 -6.82 -10.06 -22.05
C GLU A 417 -5.51 -9.63 -21.33
N ILE A 418 -5.29 -8.33 -21.11
CA ILE A 418 -4.07 -7.78 -20.52
C ILE A 418 -4.01 -8.04 -19.01
N GLN A 419 -2.84 -8.43 -18.51
CA GLN A 419 -2.55 -8.51 -17.09
C GLN A 419 -1.76 -7.29 -16.60
N GLY A 420 -2.13 -6.75 -15.44
CA GLY A 420 -1.37 -5.67 -14.82
C GLY A 420 -1.60 -5.49 -13.33
N MET A 421 -0.85 -4.54 -12.77
CA MET A 421 -0.87 -4.18 -11.36
C MET A 421 -0.96 -2.68 -11.18
N ILE A 422 -1.86 -2.23 -10.30
CA ILE A 422 -2.03 -0.81 -9.98
C ILE A 422 -1.80 -0.63 -8.48
N THR A 423 -0.91 0.28 -8.10
CA THR A 423 -0.73 0.66 -6.70
C THR A 423 -1.53 1.91 -6.38
N THR A 424 -2.11 1.99 -5.18
CA THR A 424 -2.92 3.14 -4.78
C THR A 424 -2.88 3.40 -3.27
N HIS A 425 -2.98 4.67 -2.89
CA HIS A 425 -3.27 5.15 -1.55
C HIS A 425 -4.64 5.89 -1.47
N SER A 426 -5.38 5.94 -2.57
CA SER A 426 -6.68 6.61 -2.66
C SER A 426 -7.84 5.67 -2.29
N SER A 427 -8.64 6.11 -1.32
CA SER A 427 -9.90 5.45 -0.99
C SER A 427 -10.89 5.46 -2.14
N GLU A 428 -10.89 6.49 -3.01
CA GLU A 428 -11.78 6.55 -4.17
C GLU A 428 -11.42 5.52 -5.25
N VAL A 429 -10.12 5.26 -5.45
CA VAL A 429 -9.65 4.20 -6.34
C VAL A 429 -10.11 2.85 -5.78
N VAL A 430 -9.87 2.58 -4.50
CA VAL A 430 -10.31 1.32 -3.86
C VAL A 430 -11.83 1.12 -3.99
N ARG A 431 -12.65 2.16 -3.77
CA ARG A 431 -14.11 2.11 -3.94
C ARG A 431 -14.56 1.79 -5.37
N ALA A 432 -13.73 2.02 -6.38
CA ALA A 432 -14.04 1.73 -7.77
C ALA A 432 -13.73 0.27 -8.18
N THR A 433 -13.13 -0.53 -7.29
CA THR A 433 -12.64 -1.89 -7.58
C THR A 433 -13.49 -2.98 -6.94
N GLU A 434 -13.25 -4.24 -7.33
CA GLU A 434 -13.82 -5.40 -6.64
C GLU A 434 -12.92 -5.88 -5.51
N LEU A 435 -13.52 -6.37 -4.41
CA LEU A 435 -12.77 -6.88 -3.26
C LEU A 435 -11.80 -8.01 -3.64
N CYS A 436 -12.18 -8.91 -4.55
CA CYS A 436 -11.30 -10.00 -5.01
C CYS A 436 -10.00 -9.50 -5.66
N SER A 437 -10.03 -8.33 -6.31
CA SER A 437 -8.87 -7.78 -7.02
C SER A 437 -7.87 -7.07 -6.12
N LEU A 438 -8.20 -6.90 -4.84
CA LEU A 438 -7.42 -6.11 -3.89
C LEU A 438 -6.41 -6.96 -3.11
N ARG A 439 -5.19 -6.44 -2.98
CA ARG A 439 -4.14 -6.89 -2.06
C ARG A 439 -3.80 -5.72 -1.15
N VAL A 440 -3.98 -5.90 0.16
CA VAL A 440 -3.79 -4.82 1.13
C VAL A 440 -2.44 -5.00 1.81
N VAL A 441 -1.56 -4.01 1.71
CA VAL A 441 -0.25 -4.00 2.36
C VAL A 441 -0.35 -3.28 3.70
N ARG A 442 -0.04 -3.98 4.79
CA ARG A 442 -0.10 -3.45 6.16
C ARG A 442 1.21 -3.71 6.91
N GLY A 443 1.50 -2.86 7.89
CA GLY A 443 2.53 -3.13 8.88
C GLY A 443 2.04 -4.21 9.86
N LYS A 444 2.90 -5.18 10.16
CA LYS A 444 2.66 -6.16 11.23
C LYS A 444 3.43 -5.74 12.49
N ASP A 445 4.72 -5.49 12.32
CA ASP A 445 5.61 -4.92 13.35
C ASP A 445 6.38 -3.71 12.79
N VAL A 446 7.25 -3.10 13.61
CA VAL A 446 8.08 -1.94 13.20
C VAL A 446 8.94 -2.26 11.96
N PHE A 447 9.39 -3.51 11.84
CA PHE A 447 10.29 -3.96 10.78
C PHE A 447 9.65 -4.91 9.77
N THR A 448 8.40 -5.36 9.99
CA THR A 448 7.76 -6.38 9.16
C THR A 448 6.44 -5.90 8.59
N LYS A 449 6.20 -6.25 7.32
CA LYS A 449 4.99 -5.94 6.57
C LYS A 449 4.36 -7.21 6.04
N ARG A 450 3.03 -7.19 5.97
CA ARG A 450 2.19 -8.29 5.50
C ARG A 450 1.37 -7.85 4.30
N ILE A 451 1.12 -8.79 3.38
CA ILE A 451 0.20 -8.61 2.26
C ILE A 451 -1.05 -9.46 2.51
N CYS A 452 -2.16 -8.80 2.81
CA CYS A 452 -3.45 -9.41 3.01
C CYS A 452 -4.15 -9.59 1.64
N ASP A 453 -4.43 -10.84 1.28
CA ASP A 453 -5.06 -11.19 0.00
C ASP A 453 -6.58 -11.34 0.17
N MET A 454 -7.32 -10.37 -0.34
CA MET A 454 -8.77 -10.35 -0.20
C MET A 454 -9.49 -11.41 -1.03
N ARG A 455 -8.86 -11.99 -2.07
CA ARG A 455 -9.41 -13.15 -2.77
C ARG A 455 -9.37 -14.37 -1.86
N LYS A 456 -8.22 -14.64 -1.22
CA LYS A 456 -8.08 -15.77 -0.27
C LYS A 456 -9.08 -15.64 0.88
N PHE A 457 -9.22 -14.44 1.44
CA PHE A 457 -10.24 -14.17 2.45
C PHE A 457 -11.66 -14.57 2.00
N LEU A 458 -12.04 -14.19 0.79
CA LEU A 458 -13.37 -14.53 0.25
C LEU A 458 -13.53 -16.04 0.00
N GLU A 459 -12.49 -16.72 -0.49
CA GLU A 459 -12.50 -18.18 -0.69
C GLU A 459 -12.61 -18.94 0.64
N GLU A 460 -11.92 -18.49 1.68
CA GLU A 460 -12.01 -19.03 3.04
C GLU A 460 -13.39 -18.80 3.65
N ALA A 461 -13.93 -17.58 3.52
CA ALA A 461 -15.27 -17.24 3.99
C ALA A 461 -16.37 -18.07 3.30
N GLN A 462 -16.21 -18.36 2.00
CA GLN A 462 -17.15 -19.19 1.24
C GLN A 462 -17.05 -20.68 1.59
N SER A 463 -15.88 -21.16 1.98
CA SER A 463 -15.67 -22.57 2.34
C SER A 463 -16.36 -22.96 3.66
N GLY A 464 -16.69 -21.98 4.51
CA GLY A 464 -17.34 -22.18 5.81
C GLY A 464 -18.87 -22.37 5.79
N GLY A 465 -19.56 -22.20 4.66
CA GLY A 465 -21.02 -22.23 4.60
C GLY A 465 -21.60 -22.83 3.31
N LYS A 466 -22.24 -24.01 3.40
CA LYS A 466 -23.00 -24.58 2.28
C LYS A 466 -24.33 -23.84 2.10
N LYS A 467 -24.43 -23.12 0.98
CA LYS A 467 -25.58 -22.47 0.31
C LYS A 467 -25.41 -20.95 0.31
N LEU A 468 -25.28 -20.41 -0.92
CA LEU A 468 -25.35 -19.00 -1.32
C LEU A 468 -24.03 -18.22 -1.49
N ASN A 469 -23.05 -18.81 -2.18
CA ASN A 469 -21.76 -18.19 -2.52
C ASN A 469 -21.88 -16.81 -3.21
N THR A 470 -22.89 -16.62 -4.07
CA THR A 470 -23.07 -15.36 -4.81
C THR A 470 -23.61 -14.23 -3.94
N GLU A 471 -24.51 -14.51 -2.99
CA GLU A 471 -25.05 -13.49 -2.08
C GLU A 471 -24.02 -13.04 -1.05
N ILE A 472 -23.16 -13.95 -0.59
CA ILE A 472 -22.05 -13.62 0.31
C ILE A 472 -21.05 -12.69 -0.39
N LYS A 473 -20.64 -13.02 -1.63
CA LYS A 473 -19.75 -12.16 -2.42
C LYS A 473 -20.37 -10.78 -2.68
N ASN A 474 -21.64 -10.73 -3.06
CA ASN A 474 -22.34 -9.47 -3.32
C ASN A 474 -22.51 -8.63 -2.04
N SER A 475 -22.79 -9.27 -0.91
CA SER A 475 -22.91 -8.59 0.39
C SER A 475 -21.57 -7.99 0.82
N TYR A 476 -20.49 -8.77 0.77
CA TYR A 476 -19.15 -8.27 1.06
C TYR A 476 -18.73 -7.16 0.09
N ASN A 477 -19.01 -7.29 -1.21
CA ASN A 477 -18.74 -6.24 -2.19
C ASN A 477 -19.56 -4.95 -1.92
N LEU A 478 -20.82 -5.07 -1.50
CA LEU A 478 -21.66 -3.92 -1.15
C LEU A 478 -21.12 -3.20 0.10
N PHE A 479 -20.85 -3.94 1.18
CA PHE A 479 -20.26 -3.37 2.40
C PHE A 479 -18.85 -2.81 2.12
N PHE A 480 -18.12 -3.45 1.21
CA PHE A 480 -16.81 -3.01 0.76
C PHE A 480 -16.86 -1.63 0.09
N GLN A 481 -17.78 -1.42 -0.84
CA GLN A 481 -17.93 -0.14 -1.53
C GLN A 481 -18.34 1.00 -0.59
N ILE A 482 -19.09 0.71 0.48
CA ILE A 482 -19.62 1.72 1.40
C ILE A 482 -18.58 2.18 2.43
N ASN A 483 -17.89 1.27 3.11
CA ASN A 483 -17.08 1.60 4.29
C ASN A 483 -15.65 1.05 4.25
N PHE A 484 -15.38 0.02 3.44
CA PHE A 484 -14.10 -0.69 3.54
C PHE A 484 -12.91 0.09 3.03
N ALA A 485 -13.09 0.98 2.05
CA ALA A 485 -12.00 1.81 1.58
C ALA A 485 -11.40 2.66 2.71
N ASP A 486 -12.20 3.04 3.71
CA ASP A 486 -11.70 3.76 4.89
C ASP A 486 -10.98 2.81 5.88
N ILE A 487 -11.34 1.52 5.92
CA ILE A 487 -10.69 0.47 6.73
C ILE A 487 -9.28 0.16 6.21
N VAL A 488 -9.11 0.09 4.89
CA VAL A 488 -7.83 -0.28 4.24
C VAL A 488 -6.66 0.57 4.73
N PHE A 489 -6.91 1.85 4.95
CA PHE A 489 -5.89 2.84 5.34
C PHE A 489 -5.92 3.20 6.83
N ALA A 490 -6.83 2.61 7.61
CA ALA A 490 -6.95 2.90 9.03
C ALA A 490 -6.06 1.98 9.88
N ASP A 491 -5.46 2.53 10.93
CA ASP A 491 -4.74 1.73 11.94
C ASP A 491 -5.71 1.22 13.01
N LYS A 492 -6.78 1.98 13.28
CA LYS A 492 -7.80 1.69 14.28
C LYS A 492 -9.19 2.01 13.74
N VAL A 493 -10.20 1.25 14.17
CA VAL A 493 -11.58 1.42 13.70
C VAL A 493 -12.52 1.65 14.87
N ILE A 494 -13.39 2.66 14.76
CA ILE A 494 -14.53 2.85 15.67
C ILE A 494 -15.81 2.68 14.88
N MET A 495 -16.60 1.69 15.28
CA MET A 495 -17.90 1.33 14.74
C MET A 495 -19.00 1.88 15.63
N PHE A 496 -20.02 2.51 15.04
CA PHE A 496 -21.17 3.09 15.73
C PHE A 496 -22.46 2.96 14.91
N GLU A 497 -23.62 3.14 15.53
CA GLU A 497 -24.92 2.88 14.88
C GLU A 497 -25.46 4.03 14.03
N GLY A 498 -25.41 5.28 14.52
CA GLY A 498 -26.12 6.42 13.94
C GLY A 498 -25.28 7.68 13.72
N ASP A 499 -25.91 8.69 13.10
CA ASP A 499 -25.29 9.98 12.84
C ASP A 499 -25.06 10.80 14.13
N THR A 500 -25.85 10.58 15.17
CA THR A 500 -25.70 11.21 16.48
C THR A 500 -24.37 10.83 17.13
N GLU A 501 -24.04 9.54 17.12
CA GLU A 501 -22.76 8.99 17.61
C GLU A 501 -21.61 9.53 16.75
N ARG A 502 -21.78 9.54 15.42
CA ARG A 502 -20.78 10.06 14.48
C ARG A 502 -20.39 11.50 14.79
N MET A 503 -21.38 12.37 14.96
CA MET A 503 -21.17 13.79 15.26
C MET A 503 -20.46 13.95 16.59
N TYR A 504 -20.90 13.19 17.60
CA TYR A 504 -20.34 13.24 18.94
C TYR A 504 -18.88 12.77 18.98
N LEU A 505 -18.59 11.59 18.42
CA LEU A 505 -17.25 11.00 18.36
C LEU A 505 -16.26 11.90 17.61
N LYS A 506 -16.68 12.48 16.48
CA LYS A 506 -15.84 13.45 15.73
C LYS A 506 -15.44 14.65 16.57
N GLN A 507 -16.34 15.14 17.42
CA GLN A 507 -16.08 16.29 18.27
C GLN A 507 -15.23 15.91 19.50
N LEU A 508 -15.48 14.75 20.10
CA LEU A 508 -14.69 14.21 21.21
C LEU A 508 -13.23 13.95 20.82
N LEU A 509 -12.99 13.35 19.66
CA LEU A 509 -11.63 13.04 19.20
C LEU A 509 -10.74 14.27 19.05
N ARG A 510 -11.33 15.46 18.82
CA ARG A 510 -10.62 16.74 18.72
C ARG A 510 -10.20 17.33 20.06
N LYS A 511 -10.72 16.82 21.18
CA LYS A 511 -10.35 17.30 22.53
C LYS A 511 -8.95 16.81 22.89
N ASP A 512 -8.24 17.57 23.72
CA ASP A 512 -6.84 17.27 24.06
C ASP A 512 -6.67 15.88 24.70
N THR A 513 -7.67 15.42 25.46
CA THR A 513 -7.74 14.09 26.06
C THR A 513 -7.57 12.95 25.03
N PHE A 514 -8.17 13.09 23.84
CA PHE A 514 -8.20 12.05 22.79
C PHE A 514 -7.41 12.42 21.53
N ARG A 515 -6.69 13.55 21.54
CA ARG A 515 -5.96 14.07 20.38
C ARG A 515 -4.87 13.12 19.85
N ASN A 516 -4.31 12.29 20.72
CA ASN A 516 -3.38 11.24 20.29
C ASN A 516 -4.07 10.16 19.46
N LEU A 517 -5.30 9.81 19.81
CA LEU A 517 -6.11 8.85 19.06
C LEU A 517 -6.50 9.40 17.69
N GLU A 518 -6.89 10.69 17.60
CA GLU A 518 -7.20 11.35 16.32
C GLU A 518 -6.02 11.29 15.32
N LYS A 519 -4.77 11.34 15.83
CA LYS A 519 -3.55 11.27 15.01
C LYS A 519 -3.16 9.86 14.56
N GLN A 520 -3.83 8.82 15.03
CA GLN A 520 -3.52 7.41 14.75
C GLN A 520 -4.41 6.82 13.64
N TYR A 521 -4.71 7.61 12.59
CA TYR A 521 -5.49 7.16 11.41
C TYR A 521 -6.74 6.34 11.78
N VAL A 522 -7.61 6.90 12.61
CA VAL A 522 -8.83 6.23 13.08
C VAL A 522 -9.96 6.36 12.05
N ALA A 523 -10.49 5.22 11.57
CA ALA A 523 -11.68 5.20 10.73
C ALA A 523 -12.96 5.14 11.58
N LEU A 524 -13.89 6.05 11.28
CA LEU A 524 -15.22 6.13 11.87
C LEU A 524 -16.23 5.47 10.93
N LEU A 525 -16.72 4.29 11.31
CA LEU A 525 -17.64 3.49 10.50
C LEU A 525 -19.05 3.47 11.09
N GLN A 526 -20.03 3.87 10.29
CA GLN A 526 -21.42 3.66 10.62
C GLN A 526 -21.81 2.24 10.24
N VAL A 527 -22.05 1.41 11.25
CA VAL A 527 -22.53 0.03 11.10
C VAL A 527 -23.86 -0.06 11.84
N GLY A 528 -24.97 -0.21 11.11
CA GLY A 528 -26.26 -0.42 11.77
C GLY A 528 -26.19 -1.64 12.71
N GLY A 529 -26.93 -1.61 13.83
CA GLY A 529 -26.78 -2.56 14.95
C GLY A 529 -26.87 -4.07 14.63
N ALA A 530 -27.33 -4.46 13.43
CA ALA A 530 -27.38 -5.84 12.98
C ALA A 530 -26.17 -6.30 12.13
N TYR A 531 -25.38 -5.38 11.56
CA TYR A 531 -24.40 -5.71 10.49
C TYR A 531 -22.94 -5.75 10.93
N ALA A 532 -22.63 -5.43 12.19
CA ALA A 532 -21.26 -5.40 12.70
C ALA A 532 -20.52 -6.75 12.57
N HIS A 533 -21.24 -7.88 12.56
CA HIS A 533 -20.66 -9.20 12.41
C HIS A 533 -19.92 -9.41 11.07
N TRP A 534 -20.35 -8.77 9.98
CA TRP A 534 -19.67 -8.86 8.67
C TRP A 534 -18.30 -8.19 8.67
N TYR A 535 -18.14 -7.12 9.45
CA TYR A 535 -16.86 -6.42 9.57
C TYR A 535 -15.87 -7.17 10.46
N LYS A 536 -16.37 -8.02 11.37
CA LYS A 536 -15.53 -8.79 12.29
C LYS A 536 -14.52 -9.66 11.54
N ASP A 537 -14.98 -10.46 10.57
CA ASP A 537 -14.11 -11.40 9.87
C ASP A 537 -13.03 -10.65 9.06
N ILE A 538 -13.41 -9.52 8.45
CA ILE A 538 -12.50 -8.64 7.72
C ILE A 538 -11.45 -8.01 8.64
N LEU A 539 -11.89 -7.40 9.74
CA LEU A 539 -11.01 -6.69 10.66
C LEU A 539 -10.04 -7.66 11.33
N GLN A 540 -10.48 -8.89 11.62
CA GLN A 540 -9.62 -9.97 12.11
C GLN A 540 -8.61 -10.40 11.04
N TYR A 541 -9.02 -10.57 9.78
CA TYR A 541 -8.11 -10.93 8.69
C TYR A 541 -7.02 -9.88 8.45
N LEU A 542 -7.39 -8.59 8.58
CA LEU A 542 -6.51 -7.44 8.45
C LEU A 542 -5.75 -7.09 9.74
N GLU A 543 -6.01 -7.79 10.86
CA GLU A 543 -5.40 -7.56 12.19
C GLU A 543 -5.57 -6.10 12.68
N ILE A 544 -6.77 -5.54 12.51
CA ILE A 544 -7.08 -4.15 12.87
C ILE A 544 -7.78 -4.10 14.23
N LYS A 545 -7.22 -3.32 15.15
CA LYS A 545 -7.85 -3.07 16.45
C LYS A 545 -9.13 -2.26 16.28
N ALA A 546 -10.25 -2.79 16.77
CA ALA A 546 -11.57 -2.17 16.55
C ALA A 546 -12.40 -2.01 17.82
N LEU A 547 -13.10 -0.89 17.93
CA LEU A 547 -14.06 -0.59 18.99
C LEU A 547 -15.46 -0.54 18.40
N ILE A 548 -16.39 -1.33 18.94
CA ILE A 548 -17.82 -1.29 18.60
C ILE A 548 -18.54 -0.59 19.73
N LEU A 549 -19.15 0.56 19.42
CA LEU A 549 -20.04 1.30 20.31
C LEU A 549 -21.47 1.09 19.81
N THR A 550 -22.32 0.55 20.68
CA THR A 550 -23.65 0.08 20.28
C THR A 550 -24.63 0.25 21.44
N ASP A 551 -25.89 0.48 21.11
CA ASP A 551 -26.96 0.61 22.08
C ASP A 551 -27.38 -0.78 22.59
N ILE A 552 -27.61 -0.90 23.90
CA ILE A 552 -28.06 -2.18 24.50
C ILE A 552 -29.48 -2.55 24.06
N ASP A 553 -30.30 -1.57 23.66
CA ASP A 553 -31.52 -1.76 22.89
C ASP A 553 -32.51 -2.80 23.47
N TYR A 554 -32.77 -2.72 24.79
CA TYR A 554 -33.78 -3.55 25.46
C TYR A 554 -35.20 -2.99 25.32
N GLU A 555 -36.23 -3.70 25.81
CA GLU A 555 -37.64 -3.30 25.62
C GLU A 555 -37.96 -1.86 26.10
N ASN A 556 -38.60 -1.08 25.23
CA ASN A 556 -38.87 0.36 25.37
C ASN A 556 -39.76 0.78 26.56
N GLU A 557 -40.42 -0.16 27.23
CA GLU A 557 -41.37 0.15 28.31
C GLU A 557 -40.77 -0.04 29.71
N LYS A 558 -39.62 -0.70 29.82
CA LYS A 558 -39.03 -1.06 31.11
C LYS A 558 -38.19 0.06 31.70
N THR A 559 -38.61 0.59 32.85
CA THR A 559 -37.88 1.63 33.61
C THR A 559 -37.43 1.14 34.99
N ASP A 560 -37.82 -0.08 35.41
CA ASP A 560 -37.39 -0.72 36.64
C ASP A 560 -36.11 -1.54 36.41
N ILE A 561 -35.09 -1.36 37.26
CA ILE A 561 -33.77 -1.99 37.07
C ILE A 561 -33.86 -3.53 37.13
N ASN A 562 -34.70 -4.10 37.98
CA ASN A 562 -34.85 -5.55 38.10
C ASN A 562 -35.55 -6.15 36.86
N GLU A 563 -36.50 -5.42 36.28
CA GLU A 563 -37.13 -5.81 35.02
C GLU A 563 -36.18 -5.69 33.83
N ILE A 564 -35.32 -4.66 33.81
CA ILE A 564 -34.28 -4.47 32.81
C ILE A 564 -33.29 -5.64 32.88
N LYS A 565 -32.77 -5.98 34.05
CA LYS A 565 -31.81 -7.10 34.22
C LYS A 565 -32.34 -8.44 33.68
N LYS A 566 -33.63 -8.71 33.86
CA LYS A 566 -34.31 -9.92 33.36
C LYS A 566 -34.69 -9.85 31.87
N SER A 567 -34.61 -8.69 31.25
CA SER A 567 -34.99 -8.50 29.85
C SER A 567 -33.90 -8.98 28.89
N VAL A 568 -34.22 -8.94 27.59
CA VAL A 568 -33.34 -9.37 26.50
C VAL A 568 -33.05 -8.19 25.58
N THR A 569 -31.86 -8.20 24.97
CA THR A 569 -31.48 -7.21 23.96
C THR A 569 -32.00 -7.63 22.58
N SER A 570 -32.45 -6.65 21.77
CA SER A 570 -32.71 -6.87 20.33
C SER A 570 -31.47 -6.67 19.46
N ASN A 571 -30.33 -6.27 20.04
CA ASN A 571 -29.12 -5.95 19.31
C ASN A 571 -28.40 -7.23 18.84
N GLY A 572 -28.36 -7.42 17.52
CA GLY A 572 -27.73 -8.60 16.90
C GLY A 572 -26.22 -8.67 17.14
N ALA A 573 -25.52 -7.54 17.10
CA ALA A 573 -24.08 -7.49 17.28
C ALA A 573 -23.66 -7.97 18.68
N ILE A 574 -24.32 -7.47 19.73
CA ILE A 574 -24.02 -7.88 21.12
C ILE A 574 -24.22 -9.40 21.30
N LEU A 575 -25.34 -9.92 20.80
CA LEU A 575 -25.66 -11.34 20.90
C LEU A 575 -24.64 -12.22 20.17
N ASP A 576 -24.23 -11.84 18.96
CA ASP A 576 -23.28 -12.61 18.16
C ASP A 576 -21.89 -12.65 18.81
N PHE A 577 -21.40 -11.52 19.32
CA PHE A 577 -20.11 -11.47 20.01
C PHE A 577 -20.13 -12.26 21.33
N TYR A 578 -21.17 -12.10 22.15
CA TYR A 578 -21.31 -12.82 23.41
C TYR A 578 -21.41 -14.34 23.18
N ARG A 579 -22.29 -14.78 22.27
CA ARG A 579 -22.49 -16.20 21.96
C ARG A 579 -21.26 -16.82 21.33
N GLY A 580 -20.58 -16.09 20.44
CA GLY A 580 -19.34 -16.53 19.80
C GLY A 580 -18.23 -16.79 20.81
N GLN A 581 -18.03 -15.89 21.77
CA GLN A 581 -17.00 -16.04 22.80
C GLN A 581 -17.34 -17.17 23.78
N LYS A 582 -18.59 -17.24 24.25
CA LYS A 582 -19.03 -18.25 25.23
C LYS A 582 -19.36 -19.61 24.62
N LYS A 583 -19.30 -19.74 23.28
CA LYS A 583 -19.69 -20.94 22.52
C LYS A 583 -21.10 -21.42 22.90
N ILE A 584 -22.03 -20.48 23.04
CA ILE A 584 -23.42 -20.75 23.43
C ILE A 584 -24.27 -20.96 22.17
N ASP A 585 -25.15 -21.95 22.19
CA ASP A 585 -26.06 -22.23 21.08
C ASP A 585 -27.06 -21.08 20.86
N LYS A 586 -27.41 -20.78 19.60
CA LYS A 586 -28.26 -19.64 19.21
C LYS A 586 -29.65 -19.67 19.85
N LYS A 587 -30.09 -20.86 20.30
CA LYS A 587 -31.39 -21.08 20.95
C LYS A 587 -31.45 -20.67 22.42
N LYS A 588 -30.31 -20.42 23.08
CA LYS A 588 -30.29 -20.00 24.50
C LYS A 588 -30.59 -18.50 24.59
N THR A 589 -31.52 -18.16 25.48
CA THR A 589 -31.83 -16.77 25.84
C THR A 589 -30.65 -16.17 26.62
N VAL A 590 -30.25 -14.96 26.23
CA VAL A 590 -29.21 -14.18 26.90
C VAL A 590 -29.90 -13.01 27.57
N THR A 591 -29.75 -12.88 28.88
CA THR A 591 -30.35 -11.79 29.65
C THR A 591 -29.40 -10.60 29.75
N ILE A 592 -29.91 -9.42 30.05
CA ILE A 592 -29.08 -8.23 30.28
C ILE A 592 -28.17 -8.40 31.50
N GLU A 593 -28.63 -9.12 32.52
CA GLU A 593 -27.79 -9.47 33.68
C GLU A 593 -26.53 -10.24 33.26
N ASP A 594 -26.65 -11.19 32.33
CA ASP A 594 -25.52 -11.92 31.77
C ASP A 594 -24.54 -10.98 31.02
N LEU A 595 -25.07 -10.01 30.28
CA LEU A 595 -24.29 -9.03 29.52
C LEU A 595 -23.57 -8.03 30.42
N TYR A 596 -24.21 -7.55 31.49
CA TYR A 596 -23.56 -6.71 32.49
C TYR A 596 -22.49 -7.47 33.27
N ALA A 597 -22.76 -8.73 33.65
CA ALA A 597 -21.74 -9.57 34.27
C ALA A 597 -20.53 -9.77 33.35
N TRP A 598 -20.78 -9.93 32.06
CA TRP A 598 -19.75 -10.05 31.03
C TRP A 598 -18.89 -8.80 30.88
N GLN A 599 -19.51 -7.62 30.85
CA GLN A 599 -18.84 -6.32 30.82
C GLN A 599 -18.04 -6.06 32.12
N ASN A 600 -18.65 -6.31 33.28
CA ASN A 600 -18.02 -6.11 34.59
C ASN A 600 -16.80 -7.03 34.79
N ALA A 601 -16.85 -8.25 34.24
CA ALA A 601 -15.72 -9.17 34.21
C ALA A 601 -14.63 -8.77 33.19
N LYS A 602 -14.82 -7.68 32.43
CA LYS A 602 -13.95 -7.21 31.33
C LYS A 602 -13.74 -8.25 30.24
N GLN A 603 -14.66 -9.21 30.11
CA GLN A 603 -14.58 -10.28 29.12
C GLN A 603 -15.09 -9.83 27.75
N ASN A 604 -15.73 -8.66 27.66
CA ASN A 604 -16.10 -8.00 26.42
C ASN A 604 -14.92 -7.29 25.71
N ARG A 605 -13.71 -7.39 26.28
CA ARG A 605 -12.46 -6.86 25.73
C ARG A 605 -11.67 -7.96 25.02
N GLU A 606 -10.91 -7.59 23.99
CA GLU A 606 -9.96 -8.46 23.27
C GLU A 606 -10.59 -9.70 22.60
N ILE A 607 -11.80 -9.54 22.04
CA ILE A 607 -12.41 -10.56 21.20
C ILE A 607 -11.83 -10.41 19.79
N ALA A 608 -10.71 -11.08 19.53
CA ALA A 608 -9.94 -10.94 18.28
C ALA A 608 -9.51 -9.49 18.01
N ASP A 609 -8.84 -8.87 18.98
CA ASP A 609 -8.41 -7.46 18.95
C ASP A 609 -9.56 -6.44 18.84
N MET A 610 -10.77 -6.86 19.21
CA MET A 610 -11.94 -6.00 19.26
C MET A 610 -12.51 -5.85 20.67
N MET A 611 -13.12 -4.71 20.91
CA MET A 611 -13.93 -4.47 22.11
C MET A 611 -15.32 -4.06 21.69
N ILE A 612 -16.34 -4.69 22.26
CA ILE A 612 -17.73 -4.25 22.14
C ILE A 612 -18.15 -3.61 23.46
N ASN A 613 -18.56 -2.35 23.40
CA ASN A 613 -19.01 -1.61 24.56
C ASN A 613 -20.40 -1.03 24.34
N PHE A 614 -21.19 -1.11 25.40
CA PHE A 614 -22.60 -0.70 25.46
C PHE A 614 -22.89 -0.14 26.85
N GLN A 615 -24.03 0.54 27.01
CA GLN A 615 -24.42 1.18 28.27
C GLN A 615 -24.51 0.16 29.40
N GLY A 616 -23.90 0.47 30.55
CA GLY A 616 -23.84 -0.42 31.71
C GLY A 616 -24.50 0.14 32.98
N GLU A 617 -24.20 -0.48 34.12
CA GLU A 617 -24.71 -0.03 35.43
C GLU A 617 -24.23 1.39 35.78
N LYS A 618 -23.01 1.74 35.37
CA LYS A 618 -22.40 3.05 35.59
C LYS A 618 -23.01 4.16 34.73
N ASP A 619 -23.61 3.80 33.60
CA ASP A 619 -24.33 4.72 32.72
C ASP A 619 -25.81 4.88 33.11
N GLY A 620 -26.20 4.42 34.30
CA GLY A 620 -27.54 4.59 34.85
C GLY A 620 -28.58 3.61 34.31
N TYR A 621 -28.17 2.45 33.78
CA TYR A 621 -29.03 1.43 33.16
C TYR A 621 -29.80 1.94 31.93
N THR A 622 -29.18 2.87 31.21
CA THR A 622 -29.76 3.54 30.05
C THR A 622 -29.75 2.65 28.81
N ARG A 623 -30.64 2.93 27.85
CA ARG A 623 -30.85 2.15 26.62
C ARG A 623 -30.15 2.74 25.41
N THR A 624 -30.03 4.07 25.35
CA THR A 624 -29.53 4.81 24.18
C THR A 624 -28.44 5.79 24.59
N LEU A 625 -27.64 6.25 23.63
CA LEU A 625 -26.62 7.27 23.85
C LEU A 625 -27.17 8.53 24.55
N GLU A 626 -28.30 9.07 24.09
CA GLU A 626 -28.84 10.31 24.65
C GLU A 626 -29.35 10.12 26.09
N GLU A 627 -29.89 8.94 26.42
CA GLU A 627 -30.23 8.58 27.80
C GLU A 627 -28.96 8.59 28.67
N ALA A 628 -27.88 7.96 28.21
CA ALA A 628 -26.62 7.88 28.95
C ALA A 628 -25.99 9.25 29.21
N MET A 629 -26.02 10.14 28.20
CA MET A 629 -25.54 11.52 28.33
C MET A 629 -26.30 12.29 29.41
N LEU A 630 -27.63 12.28 29.35
CA LEU A 630 -28.48 12.99 30.30
C LEU A 630 -28.37 12.38 31.71
N ALA A 631 -28.26 11.06 31.82
CA ALA A 631 -28.01 10.36 33.07
C ALA A 631 -26.72 10.82 33.74
N LYS A 632 -25.62 10.91 32.98
CA LYS A 632 -24.31 11.35 33.49
C LYS A 632 -24.33 12.80 33.94
N ILE A 633 -24.79 13.73 33.10
CA ILE A 633 -24.75 15.17 33.44
C ILE A 633 -25.64 15.52 34.64
N PHE A 634 -26.76 14.81 34.82
CA PHE A 634 -27.68 15.05 35.92
C PHE A 634 -27.46 14.16 37.14
N GLY A 635 -26.47 13.26 37.11
CA GLY A 635 -26.20 12.29 38.17
C GLY A 635 -27.45 11.48 38.51
N MET A 636 -28.15 10.97 37.50
CA MET A 636 -29.41 10.23 37.66
C MET A 636 -29.36 8.87 36.98
N ASN A 637 -30.12 7.91 37.52
CA ASN A 637 -30.38 6.63 36.88
C ASN A 637 -31.77 6.63 36.20
N ILE A 638 -32.09 5.58 35.46
CA ILE A 638 -33.36 5.46 34.72
C ILE A 638 -34.62 5.49 35.61
N GLU A 639 -34.51 5.14 36.90
CA GLU A 639 -35.63 5.14 37.86
C GLU A 639 -35.94 6.52 38.43
N LYS A 640 -34.96 7.43 38.44
CA LYS A 640 -35.12 8.75 39.05
C LYS A 640 -36.00 9.63 38.16
N LYS A 641 -37.03 10.22 38.77
CA LYS A 641 -37.93 11.17 38.13
C LYS A 641 -37.60 12.59 38.56
N LEU A 642 -37.86 13.55 37.69
CA LEU A 642 -37.71 14.98 37.97
C LEU A 642 -39.01 15.68 37.59
N THR A 643 -39.34 16.75 38.31
CA THR A 643 -40.49 17.59 37.99
C THR A 643 -40.28 18.35 36.67
N ARG A 644 -41.36 18.80 36.03
CA ARG A 644 -41.26 19.60 34.80
C ARG A 644 -40.49 20.89 35.00
N GLU A 645 -40.64 21.54 36.15
CA GLU A 645 -39.89 22.75 36.50
C GLU A 645 -38.39 22.49 36.55
N GLU A 646 -37.97 21.38 37.16
CA GLU A 646 -36.57 20.97 37.22
C GLU A 646 -36.01 20.66 35.84
N TRP A 647 -36.77 19.98 34.97
CA TRP A 647 -36.38 19.75 33.58
C TRP A 647 -36.24 21.07 32.81
N LYS A 648 -37.17 22.03 32.96
CA LYS A 648 -37.05 23.35 32.31
C LYS A 648 -35.80 24.10 32.78
N LYS A 649 -35.56 24.12 34.10
CA LYS A 649 -34.41 24.78 34.70
C LYS A 649 -33.09 24.17 34.20
N LYS A 650 -32.98 22.85 34.21
CA LYS A 650 -31.79 22.13 33.69
C LYS A 650 -31.60 22.35 32.19
N ARG A 651 -32.68 22.44 31.41
CA ARG A 651 -32.60 22.72 29.98
C ARG A 651 -31.95 24.08 29.72
N GLU A 652 -32.34 25.10 30.47
CA GLU A 652 -31.81 26.46 30.35
C GLU A 652 -30.39 26.57 30.92
N GLU A 653 -30.14 26.01 32.09
CA GLU A 653 -28.83 26.01 32.76
C GLU A 653 -27.75 25.33 31.90
N TYR A 654 -28.10 24.23 31.24
CA TYR A 654 -27.16 23.47 30.42
C TYR A 654 -27.19 23.82 28.93
N GLY A 655 -28.13 24.66 28.48
CA GLY A 655 -28.26 25.07 27.07
C GLY A 655 -28.65 23.94 26.12
N LEU A 656 -29.28 22.88 26.62
CA LEU A 656 -29.60 21.67 25.86
C LEU A 656 -30.97 21.80 25.16
N LYS A 657 -31.12 21.22 23.98
CA LYS A 657 -32.37 21.23 23.21
C LYS A 657 -33.06 19.87 23.28
N TYR A 658 -33.80 19.61 24.36
CA TYR A 658 -34.71 18.47 24.47
C TYR A 658 -36.16 18.91 24.70
N ARG A 659 -37.11 18.05 24.28
CA ARG A 659 -38.55 18.30 24.40
C ARG A 659 -39.11 17.72 25.69
N ILE A 660 -39.90 18.52 26.39
CA ILE A 660 -40.66 18.09 27.57
C ILE A 660 -42.10 17.79 27.09
N PRO A 661 -42.66 16.59 27.36
CA PRO A 661 -43.98 16.17 26.86
C PRO A 661 -45.10 17.18 27.18
N GLY A 662 -45.76 17.77 26.18
CA GLY A 662 -46.69 18.90 26.41
C GLY A 662 -48.17 18.56 26.64
N LYS A 663 -48.58 17.29 26.67
CA LYS A 663 -50.01 16.92 26.82
C LYS A 663 -50.41 16.97 28.30
N LYS A 664 -51.35 17.85 28.64
CA LYS A 664 -52.01 17.91 29.94
C LYS A 664 -53.15 16.90 29.98
N GLU A 665 -53.25 16.08 31.04
CA GLU A 665 -54.42 15.22 31.24
C GLU A 665 -55.69 16.06 31.43
N LYS A 666 -56.82 15.61 30.87
CA LYS A 666 -58.09 16.34 30.97
C LYS A 666 -58.52 16.45 32.43
N GLY A 667 -58.55 17.67 32.96
CA GLY A 667 -58.99 17.97 34.33
C GLY A 667 -57.87 18.25 35.34
N MET A 668 -56.60 18.19 34.92
CA MET A 668 -55.46 18.54 35.75
C MET A 668 -55.33 20.08 35.88
N ASP A 669 -55.03 20.61 37.06
CA ASP A 669 -54.74 22.04 37.26
C ASP A 669 -53.29 22.37 36.87
N ASP A 670 -52.96 23.65 36.72
CA ASP A 670 -51.62 24.07 36.25
C ASP A 670 -50.53 23.78 37.29
N GLU A 671 -50.86 23.84 38.59
CA GLU A 671 -49.90 23.63 39.67
C GLU A 671 -49.51 22.14 39.83
N THR A 672 -50.48 21.22 39.70
CA THR A 672 -50.19 19.78 39.71
C THR A 672 -49.51 19.36 38.41
N TRP A 673 -49.84 20.02 37.29
CA TRP A 673 -49.20 19.75 36.01
C TRP A 673 -47.70 20.07 36.05
N GLU A 674 -47.28 21.23 36.56
CA GLU A 674 -45.85 21.60 36.67
C GLU A 674 -45.06 20.73 37.67
N LYS A 675 -45.74 20.20 38.70
CA LYS A 675 -45.16 19.25 39.68
C LYS A 675 -45.17 17.80 39.22
N GLU A 676 -45.67 17.51 38.01
CA GLU A 676 -45.67 16.17 37.44
C GLU A 676 -44.24 15.63 37.31
N GLU A 677 -43.99 14.48 37.91
CA GLU A 677 -42.71 13.78 37.84
C GLU A 677 -42.58 13.04 36.51
N ILE A 678 -41.61 13.47 35.69
CA ILE A 678 -41.32 12.91 34.39
C ILE A 678 -40.00 12.16 34.46
N ASP A 679 -40.02 10.90 34.02
CA ASP A 679 -38.82 10.09 33.86
C ASP A 679 -38.01 10.49 32.61
N LEU A 680 -36.74 10.11 32.60
CA LEU A 680 -35.81 10.38 31.51
C LEU A 680 -36.30 9.84 30.15
N ARG A 681 -36.99 8.71 30.17
CA ARG A 681 -37.44 8.02 28.96
C ARG A 681 -38.60 8.73 28.27
N LEU A 682 -39.49 9.35 29.03
CA LEU A 682 -40.58 10.19 28.52
C LEU A 682 -40.04 11.45 27.83
N ILE A 683 -38.98 12.06 28.37
CA ILE A 683 -38.28 13.18 27.73
C ILE A 683 -37.71 12.76 26.37
N LEU A 684 -37.08 11.60 26.28
CA LEU A 684 -36.48 11.14 25.04
C LEU A 684 -37.49 10.61 24.03
N LYS A 685 -38.59 9.98 24.47
CA LYS A 685 -39.74 9.71 23.60
C LYS A 685 -40.31 10.99 22.99
N ALA A 686 -40.33 12.10 23.73
CA ALA A 686 -40.73 13.40 23.18
C ALA A 686 -39.67 14.05 22.27
N THR A 687 -38.41 13.63 22.40
CA THR A 687 -37.23 14.17 21.67
C THR A 687 -36.80 13.29 20.50
N SER A 688 -37.46 12.15 20.24
CA SER A 688 -37.08 11.17 19.21
C SER A 688 -36.90 11.78 17.82
N ASP A 689 -37.79 12.69 17.43
CA ASP A 689 -37.77 13.36 16.12
C ASP A 689 -36.72 14.50 16.05
N TYR A 690 -36.08 14.82 17.17
CA TYR A 690 -35.15 15.96 17.35
C TYR A 690 -33.80 15.53 17.97
N LYS A 691 -33.44 14.23 17.86
CA LYS A 691 -32.18 13.68 18.39
C LYS A 691 -30.95 14.41 17.84
N THR A 692 -30.95 14.75 16.55
CA THR A 692 -29.88 15.53 15.91
C THR A 692 -29.78 16.95 16.47
N ASP A 693 -30.92 17.62 16.71
CA ASP A 693 -30.94 18.97 17.32
C ASP A 693 -30.42 18.95 18.75
N PHE A 694 -30.74 17.90 19.51
CA PHE A 694 -30.15 17.66 20.83
C PHE A 694 -28.64 17.53 20.72
N MET A 695 -28.13 16.71 19.81
CA MET A 695 -26.69 16.55 19.60
C MET A 695 -25.98 17.84 19.17
N TYR A 696 -26.59 18.66 18.30
CA TYR A 696 -26.07 19.98 17.98
C TYR A 696 -25.99 20.88 19.19
N SER A 697 -27.01 20.85 20.07
CA SER A 697 -26.98 21.65 21.30
C SER A 697 -25.86 21.24 22.25
N VAL A 698 -25.58 19.93 22.36
CA VAL A 698 -24.44 19.41 23.13
C VAL A 698 -23.12 19.96 22.59
N ILE A 699 -22.89 19.84 21.28
CA ILE A 699 -21.64 20.28 20.64
C ILE A 699 -21.47 21.80 20.74
N LEU A 700 -22.54 22.58 20.48
CA LEU A 700 -22.48 24.04 20.55
C LEU A 700 -22.30 24.56 21.99
N SER A 701 -22.75 23.82 22.99
CA SER A 701 -22.55 24.17 24.40
C SER A 701 -21.13 23.92 24.91
N GLY A 702 -20.30 23.17 24.16
CA GLY A 702 -18.93 22.84 24.53
C GLY A 702 -18.79 21.87 25.72
N LYS A 703 -19.88 21.20 26.10
CA LYS A 703 -19.97 20.28 27.27
C LYS A 703 -19.73 18.82 26.92
N GLU A 704 -19.04 18.54 25.82
CA GLU A 704 -18.94 17.17 25.30
C GLU A 704 -18.21 16.23 26.26
N GLU A 705 -17.19 16.71 27.00
CA GLU A 705 -16.47 15.91 28.01
C GLU A 705 -17.29 15.69 29.28
N GLU A 706 -18.09 16.68 29.71
CA GLU A 706 -18.99 16.54 30.87
C GLU A 706 -20.11 15.51 30.61
N LEU A 707 -20.54 15.41 29.34
CA LEU A 707 -21.59 14.51 28.87
C LEU A 707 -21.08 13.13 28.44
N LEU A 708 -19.77 12.87 28.49
CA LEU A 708 -19.13 11.65 27.99
C LEU A 708 -19.56 10.40 28.74
N PRO A 709 -20.39 9.50 28.19
CA PRO A 709 -20.77 8.28 28.89
C PRO A 709 -19.55 7.40 29.22
N GLU A 710 -19.61 6.64 30.32
CA GLU A 710 -18.45 5.89 30.81
C GLU A 710 -18.12 4.71 29.89
N TYR A 711 -19.12 4.09 29.24
CA TYR A 711 -18.84 3.07 28.23
C TYR A 711 -18.08 3.62 27.00
N ILE A 712 -18.34 4.85 26.56
CA ILE A 712 -17.58 5.45 25.46
C ILE A 712 -16.16 5.79 25.94
N GLU A 713 -16.04 6.40 27.11
CA GLU A 713 -14.75 6.74 27.71
C GLU A 713 -13.84 5.52 27.90
N GLU A 714 -14.38 4.43 28.45
CA GLU A 714 -13.67 3.17 28.64
C GLU A 714 -13.21 2.57 27.30
N GLY A 715 -14.10 2.60 26.29
CA GLY A 715 -13.81 2.09 24.95
C GLY A 715 -12.71 2.87 24.26
N LEU A 716 -12.77 4.20 24.28
CA LEU A 716 -11.75 5.08 23.69
C LEU A 716 -10.40 4.93 24.40
N ASN A 717 -10.40 4.85 25.74
CA ASN A 717 -9.19 4.63 26.52
C ASN A 717 -8.54 3.26 26.26
N TRP A 718 -9.35 2.22 26.04
CA TRP A 718 -8.86 0.90 25.62
C TRP A 718 -8.26 0.95 24.20
N LEU A 719 -8.90 1.69 23.30
CA LEU A 719 -8.44 1.84 21.92
C LEU A 719 -7.14 2.66 21.83
N MET A 720 -6.91 3.59 22.76
CA MET A 720 -5.66 4.38 22.84
C MET A 720 -4.43 3.56 23.23
N LYS A 721 -4.61 2.57 24.12
CA LYS A 721 -3.57 1.60 24.48
C LYS A 721 -3.27 0.69 23.30
#